data_AF-G9MQZ4-F1
#
_entry.id   AF-G9MQZ4-F1
#
_cell.length_a   1.000
_cell.length_b   1.000
_cell.length_c   1.000
_cell.angle_alpha   90.00
_cell.angle_beta   90.00
_cell.angle_gamma   90.00
#
_symmetry.space_group_name_H-M   'P 1'
#
loop_
_entity.id
_entity.type
_entity.pdbx_description
1 polymer ?
#
loop_
_entity_poly.entity_id
_entity_poly.type
_entity_poly.pdbx_seq_one_letter_code
_entity_poly.pdbx_strand_id
1 'polypeptide(L)'
;MASIRTTEHTKTDQELAVSIKKATNPDEISPKRKHVRACIVYTWDHRSSQPFWAAMKVQPILADEVQTFKALITVHKVLQEGHPSALKEAMANRGWIDSLNRGMSGEGVRGYGPLIREYVYYLLAKLSFHHQHPEFNGTFEYEEYLSLKAINDPNEGYETISDLMVLQDKIEQFQKLIFSHFRNVGNNECRIAALVPLVQESYGIYKFITSMLRAMHSITGDDDALQPLRQRYDAQHYRLVKFYYECSNLRYLTSLITIPKLPQDPPNLLATDDDAPALPARPKQEIERQPSPAPAPKSDEPDEISEFWKGELDRQNREYEEQQRREQEALLAQQAQWQTQGRLAELERENLNARAQYERDQLMLQQYDQRVKALEGELLQIQNSYGHQMSSKDDQIKALQEQVNTWRSKYESLAKLYSQLRHEHLDLLQRFKAVQLKAASAQEAIEKREKLEREIKTKNLELADMIRERDRALHDKDRASGSSKDEVEKLKRELRLAQDRADNLERSKGNELSTMLSKYNREMSDLEEALRNKSRALEEAQSKIREGDSDLEQLLRDKEEELEVYKAGMDQTLIELNELKQNQGETDHALDGQIDALILSNLDKINDIIDSVLQAGVSRVDDALYELDSSMQAGNQNASPSYVLSQIEKASGSAMEFATAFNNFIADGPNSTHSELIKAINVFSGAVADVCSNTKGVVRLATDDKKTDSLMQGARQAAQSTVQFFRGLQSFRLEGMEPLQKTDVVINSNNDVQMKLQKLNKLVEGLAPGFGKLMNNKGDLGDLVDSELSKAADAIAAAAARLAKLKNKPRDGYTTYEVRVHDSILDAATAITTAIAELIRAATATQQEIVQAGRGSSSRTAFYKKNNRWTEGLISAAKAVASSTNTLIETADGVLSNRNSPEQLIVASNDVAASTAQLVAASRVKAGFMSKSQDHLEQASKAVGAACRSLVRQVQAMIRERSQEEDQVDYSKLGAHEFKVREMEQQVEILQLENALASARHRLGEMRKISYQEE
;
A
#
# COMPACT_ATOMS: atom_id res chain seq x y z
N MET A 1 -26.36 14.96 -54.82
CA MET A 1 -26.01 14.86 -53.39
C MET A 1 -26.16 13.45 -52.82
N ALA A 2 -27.29 12.74 -53.00
CA ALA A 2 -27.50 11.41 -52.41
C ALA A 2 -26.35 10.41 -52.68
N SER A 3 -25.86 10.35 -53.93
CA SER A 3 -24.73 9.47 -54.33
C SER A 3 -23.41 9.75 -53.61
N ILE A 4 -23.19 10.95 -53.05
CA ILE A 4 -21.94 11.33 -52.37
C ILE A 4 -21.99 10.87 -50.90
N ARG A 5 -23.13 11.05 -50.23
CA ARG A 5 -23.35 10.54 -48.87
C ARG A 5 -23.25 9.01 -48.79
N THR A 6 -23.77 8.29 -49.79
CA THR A 6 -23.60 6.82 -49.85
C THR A 6 -22.16 6.39 -50.00
N THR A 7 -21.34 7.09 -50.81
CA THR A 7 -19.92 6.76 -50.94
C THR A 7 -19.11 7.06 -49.67
N GLU A 8 -19.44 8.12 -48.92
CA GLU A 8 -18.80 8.43 -47.65
C GLU A 8 -19.12 7.38 -46.58
N HIS A 9 -20.40 7.00 -46.41
CA HIS A 9 -20.77 5.91 -45.50
C HIS A 9 -20.08 4.58 -45.81
N THR A 10 -20.01 4.18 -47.09
CA THR A 10 -19.28 2.94 -47.44
C THR A 10 -17.79 2.97 -47.12
N LYS A 11 -17.19 4.17 -47.00
CA LYS A 11 -15.78 4.34 -46.63
C LYS A 11 -15.60 4.32 -45.11
N THR A 12 -16.46 5.00 -44.35
CA THR A 12 -16.40 4.97 -42.88
C THR A 12 -16.68 3.56 -42.33
N ASP A 13 -17.58 2.80 -42.97
CA ASP A 13 -17.85 1.39 -42.63
C ASP A 13 -16.63 0.48 -42.85
N GLN A 14 -15.85 0.71 -43.91
CA GLN A 14 -14.60 -0.02 -44.15
C GLN A 14 -13.52 0.33 -43.11
N GLU A 15 -13.42 1.61 -42.71
CA GLU A 15 -12.50 2.07 -41.67
C GLU A 15 -12.89 1.52 -40.27
N LEU A 16 -14.20 1.39 -39.99
CA LEU A 16 -14.73 0.69 -38.82
C LEU A 16 -14.36 -0.79 -38.82
N ALA A 17 -14.57 -1.51 -39.94
CA ALA A 17 -14.23 -2.92 -40.06
C ALA A 17 -12.71 -3.17 -39.86
N VAL A 18 -11.85 -2.28 -40.38
CA VAL A 18 -10.40 -2.31 -40.13
C VAL A 18 -10.07 -2.06 -38.66
N SER A 19 -10.80 -1.16 -37.99
CA SER A 19 -10.62 -0.90 -36.55
C SER A 19 -11.04 -2.09 -35.70
N ILE A 20 -12.20 -2.70 -35.96
CA ILE A 20 -12.64 -3.93 -35.29
C ILE A 20 -11.59 -5.03 -35.46
N LYS A 21 -11.13 -5.31 -36.69
CA LYS A 21 -10.07 -6.31 -36.96
C LYS A 21 -8.77 -6.07 -36.17
N LYS A 22 -8.41 -4.80 -35.92
CA LYS A 22 -7.21 -4.43 -35.14
C LYS A 22 -7.45 -4.45 -33.63
N ALA A 23 -8.70 -4.35 -33.16
CA ALA A 23 -9.08 -4.53 -31.76
C ALA A 23 -9.17 -6.02 -31.38
N THR A 24 -9.68 -6.87 -32.28
CA THR A 24 -9.90 -8.31 -32.11
C THR A 24 -8.79 -9.18 -32.70
N ASN A 25 -7.54 -8.69 -32.72
CA ASN A 25 -6.40 -9.46 -33.23
C ASN A 25 -5.96 -10.58 -32.26
N PRO A 26 -5.32 -11.68 -32.72
CA PRO A 26 -5.05 -12.87 -31.90
C PRO A 26 -3.95 -12.71 -30.84
N ASP A 27 -3.18 -11.62 -30.87
CA ASP A 27 -2.15 -11.31 -29.87
C ASP A 27 -2.74 -11.31 -28.44
N GLU A 28 -2.11 -12.02 -27.49
CA GLU A 28 -2.52 -12.09 -26.06
C GLU A 28 -2.13 -10.81 -25.28
N ILE A 29 -2.64 -9.68 -25.77
CA ILE A 29 -2.55 -8.32 -25.21
C ILE A 29 -3.96 -7.71 -25.19
N SER A 30 -4.11 -6.57 -24.51
CA SER A 30 -5.38 -5.83 -24.50
C SER A 30 -5.89 -5.45 -25.91
N PRO A 31 -7.21 -5.29 -26.11
CA PRO A 31 -7.74 -4.65 -27.30
C PRO A 31 -7.16 -3.23 -27.46
N LYS A 32 -6.53 -2.96 -28.60
CA LYS A 32 -5.80 -1.69 -28.83
C LYS A 32 -6.73 -0.47 -28.65
N ARG A 33 -6.50 0.30 -27.58
CA ARG A 33 -7.37 1.42 -27.13
C ARG A 33 -7.82 2.37 -28.24
N LYS A 34 -6.92 2.75 -29.16
CA LYS A 34 -7.24 3.61 -30.33
C LYS A 34 -8.37 3.04 -31.20
N HIS A 35 -8.39 1.73 -31.41
CA HIS A 35 -9.37 1.07 -32.27
C HIS A 35 -10.69 0.79 -31.56
N VAL A 36 -10.66 0.46 -30.27
CA VAL A 36 -11.88 0.39 -29.44
C VAL A 36 -12.54 1.77 -29.36
N ARG A 37 -11.76 2.85 -29.15
CA ARG A 37 -12.27 4.22 -29.15
C ARG A 37 -12.84 4.63 -30.51
N ALA A 38 -12.23 4.21 -31.62
CA ALA A 38 -12.80 4.45 -32.96
C ALA A 38 -14.16 3.76 -33.14
N CYS A 39 -14.34 2.53 -32.63
CA CYS A 39 -15.64 1.85 -32.66
C CYS A 39 -16.71 2.59 -31.83
N ILE A 40 -16.33 3.09 -30.64
CA ILE A 40 -17.20 3.90 -29.79
C ILE A 40 -17.60 5.21 -30.48
N VAL A 41 -16.62 5.98 -30.94
CA VAL A 41 -16.83 7.29 -31.60
C VAL A 41 -17.70 7.15 -32.85
N TYR A 42 -17.50 6.09 -33.66
CA TYR A 42 -18.35 5.81 -34.81
C TYR A 42 -19.84 5.75 -34.43
N THR A 43 -20.20 5.12 -33.29
CA THR A 43 -21.61 5.05 -32.86
C THR A 43 -22.21 6.41 -32.50
N TRP A 44 -21.39 7.36 -32.05
CA TRP A 44 -21.81 8.74 -31.79
C TRP A 44 -21.95 9.54 -33.08
N ASP A 45 -20.96 9.45 -33.98
CA ASP A 45 -20.95 10.14 -35.28
C ASP A 45 -22.16 9.73 -36.15
N HIS A 46 -22.48 8.44 -36.18
CA HIS A 46 -23.56 7.87 -37.01
C HIS A 46 -24.88 7.68 -36.25
N ARG A 47 -24.89 7.92 -34.93
CA ARG A 47 -26.02 7.68 -33.99
C ARG A 47 -26.61 6.26 -34.03
N SER A 48 -25.87 5.28 -34.57
CA SER A 48 -26.25 3.87 -34.67
C SER A 48 -25.02 2.97 -34.51
N SER A 49 -25.26 1.78 -33.96
CA SER A 49 -24.30 0.68 -33.80
C SER A 49 -24.53 -0.46 -34.80
N GLN A 50 -25.58 -0.43 -35.64
CA GLN A 50 -25.85 -1.49 -36.62
C GLN A 50 -24.62 -1.83 -37.50
N PRO A 51 -23.84 -0.85 -38.02
CA PRO A 51 -22.63 -1.15 -38.80
C PRO A 51 -21.54 -1.83 -37.97
N PHE A 52 -21.41 -1.51 -36.67
CA PHE A 52 -20.51 -2.21 -35.75
C PHE A 52 -20.91 -3.67 -35.56
N TRP A 53 -22.19 -3.97 -35.34
CA TRP A 53 -22.68 -5.35 -35.22
C TRP A 53 -22.51 -6.14 -36.51
N ALA A 54 -22.80 -5.54 -37.66
CA ALA A 54 -22.60 -6.15 -38.97
C ALA A 54 -21.11 -6.45 -39.22
N ALA A 55 -20.23 -5.48 -38.97
CA ALA A 55 -18.79 -5.64 -39.14
C ALA A 55 -18.17 -6.62 -38.14
N MET A 56 -18.71 -6.75 -36.92
CA MET A 56 -18.27 -7.75 -35.93
C MET A 56 -18.66 -9.18 -36.34
N LYS A 57 -19.87 -9.38 -36.89
CA LYS A 57 -20.36 -10.70 -37.34
C LYS A 57 -19.55 -11.31 -38.49
N VAL A 58 -18.92 -10.48 -39.33
CA VAL A 58 -18.10 -10.94 -40.45
C VAL A 58 -16.62 -11.20 -40.08
N GLN A 59 -16.18 -10.85 -38.87
CA GLN A 59 -14.82 -11.17 -38.42
C GLN A 59 -14.74 -12.63 -37.92
N PRO A 60 -13.67 -13.38 -38.24
CA PRO A 60 -13.48 -14.76 -37.81
C PRO A 60 -13.03 -14.85 -36.34
N ILE A 61 -13.76 -14.23 -35.41
CA ILE A 61 -13.39 -14.15 -33.99
C ILE A 61 -13.42 -15.50 -33.28
N LEU A 62 -14.29 -16.42 -33.73
CA LEU A 62 -14.44 -17.78 -33.18
C LEU A 62 -13.29 -18.73 -33.53
N ALA A 63 -12.37 -18.33 -34.41
CA ALA A 63 -11.20 -19.15 -34.75
C ALA A 63 -10.16 -19.21 -33.61
N ASP A 64 -10.22 -18.28 -32.67
CA ASP A 64 -9.25 -18.13 -31.59
C ASP A 64 -9.91 -17.59 -30.31
N GLU A 65 -9.58 -18.19 -29.16
CA GLU A 65 -10.18 -17.84 -27.87
C GLU A 65 -9.83 -16.42 -27.41
N VAL A 66 -8.61 -15.94 -27.70
CA VAL A 66 -8.17 -14.58 -27.36
C VAL A 66 -8.90 -13.57 -28.25
N GLN A 67 -9.10 -13.87 -29.53
CA GLN A 67 -9.92 -13.05 -30.42
C GLN A 67 -11.38 -12.96 -29.96
N THR A 68 -11.99 -14.07 -29.56
CA THR A 68 -13.36 -14.10 -29.00
C THR A 68 -13.45 -13.28 -27.70
N PHE A 69 -12.51 -13.46 -26.77
CA PHE A 69 -12.50 -12.69 -25.52
C PHE A 69 -12.31 -11.19 -25.77
N LYS A 70 -11.42 -10.79 -26.68
CA LYS A 70 -11.19 -9.39 -27.06
C LYS A 70 -12.37 -8.77 -27.81
N ALA A 71 -13.11 -9.56 -28.59
CA ALA A 71 -14.37 -9.14 -29.18
C ALA A 71 -15.41 -8.83 -28.09
N LEU A 72 -15.54 -9.68 -27.06
CA LEU A 72 -16.42 -9.44 -25.92
C LEU A 72 -16.02 -8.20 -25.10
N ILE A 73 -14.71 -7.98 -24.85
CA ILE A 73 -14.23 -6.72 -24.22
C ILE A 73 -14.61 -5.50 -25.08
N THR A 74 -14.45 -5.60 -26.40
CA THR A 74 -14.77 -4.52 -27.33
C THR A 74 -16.27 -4.23 -27.36
N VAL A 75 -17.11 -5.27 -27.40
CA VAL A 75 -18.58 -5.16 -27.28
C VAL A 75 -18.96 -4.51 -25.96
N HIS A 76 -18.42 -4.98 -24.83
CA HIS A 76 -18.69 -4.41 -23.51
C HIS A 76 -18.40 -2.91 -23.48
N LYS A 77 -17.23 -2.47 -23.98
CA LYS A 77 -16.90 -1.04 -24.03
C LYS A 77 -17.76 -0.21 -24.99
N VAL A 78 -18.26 -0.79 -26.08
CA VAL A 78 -19.24 -0.12 -26.96
C VAL A 78 -20.62 -0.02 -26.31
N LEU A 79 -21.03 -1.01 -25.50
CA LEU A 79 -22.26 -0.93 -24.69
C LEU A 79 -22.15 0.10 -23.55
N GLN A 80 -20.95 0.34 -23.02
CA GLN A 80 -20.68 1.35 -21.98
C GLN A 80 -20.62 2.78 -22.52
N GLU A 81 -19.69 3.02 -23.45
CA GLU A 81 -19.27 4.37 -23.87
C GLU A 81 -19.92 4.81 -25.19
N GLY A 82 -20.65 3.92 -25.88
CA GLY A 82 -21.31 4.20 -27.15
C GLY A 82 -22.58 5.06 -27.01
N HIS A 83 -23.08 5.54 -28.15
CA HIS A 83 -24.34 6.29 -28.20
C HIS A 83 -25.51 5.46 -27.65
N PRO A 84 -26.52 6.03 -26.96
CA PRO A 84 -27.60 5.25 -26.32
C PRO A 84 -28.41 4.31 -27.22
N SER A 85 -28.38 4.50 -28.55
CA SER A 85 -28.94 3.52 -29.49
C SER A 85 -28.21 2.18 -29.49
N ALA A 86 -26.93 2.13 -29.08
CA ALA A 86 -26.13 0.91 -29.01
C ALA A 86 -26.74 -0.14 -28.08
N LEU A 87 -27.24 0.26 -26.90
CA LEU A 87 -27.95 -0.64 -25.97
C LEU A 87 -29.25 -1.19 -26.58
N LYS A 88 -30.02 -0.33 -27.25
CA LYS A 88 -31.31 -0.69 -27.88
C LYS A 88 -31.09 -1.66 -29.05
N GLU A 89 -30.11 -1.39 -29.90
CA GLU A 89 -29.77 -2.21 -31.07
C GLU A 89 -29.04 -3.51 -30.68
N ALA A 90 -28.33 -3.54 -29.55
CA ALA A 90 -27.71 -4.75 -29.02
C ALA A 90 -28.73 -5.86 -28.69
N MET A 91 -29.98 -5.51 -28.39
CA MET A 91 -31.06 -6.49 -28.15
C MET A 91 -31.26 -7.45 -29.30
N ALA A 92 -31.30 -6.92 -30.53
CA ALA A 92 -31.40 -7.72 -31.75
C ALA A 92 -30.18 -8.64 -31.97
N ASN A 93 -29.09 -8.39 -31.26
CA ASN A 93 -27.83 -9.13 -31.32
C ASN A 93 -27.64 -10.11 -30.15
N ARG A 94 -28.59 -10.21 -29.21
CA ARG A 94 -28.55 -11.13 -28.04
C ARG A 94 -28.25 -12.57 -28.45
N GLY A 95 -28.93 -13.10 -29.46
CA GLY A 95 -28.72 -14.47 -29.95
C GLY A 95 -27.34 -14.69 -30.61
N TRP A 96 -26.74 -13.64 -31.18
CA TRP A 96 -25.36 -13.71 -31.68
C TRP A 96 -24.35 -13.72 -30.52
N ILE A 97 -24.56 -12.92 -29.47
CA ILE A 97 -23.72 -12.93 -28.25
C ILE A 97 -23.79 -14.31 -27.57
N ASP A 98 -24.97 -14.92 -27.44
CA ASP A 98 -25.11 -16.31 -26.95
C ASP A 98 -24.36 -17.32 -27.82
N SER A 99 -24.38 -17.16 -29.15
CA SER A 99 -23.69 -18.08 -30.05
C SER A 99 -22.17 -18.12 -29.84
N LEU A 100 -21.55 -17.07 -29.27
CA LEU A 100 -20.12 -17.04 -28.96
C LEU A 100 -19.71 -18.05 -27.88
N ASN A 101 -20.64 -18.45 -27.00
CA ASN A 101 -20.46 -19.53 -26.02
C ASN A 101 -20.31 -20.90 -26.71
N ARG A 102 -21.05 -21.13 -27.81
CA ARG A 102 -21.21 -22.44 -28.45
C ARG A 102 -19.98 -22.90 -29.24
N GLY A 103 -19.11 -21.98 -29.67
CA GLY A 103 -17.90 -22.30 -30.42
C GLY A 103 -16.77 -22.92 -29.58
N MET A 104 -16.92 -23.01 -28.25
CA MET A 104 -15.81 -23.18 -27.32
C MET A 104 -16.03 -24.31 -26.31
N SER A 105 -15.62 -25.53 -26.69
CA SER A 105 -15.70 -26.70 -25.81
C SER A 105 -14.53 -26.77 -24.82
N GLY A 106 -14.83 -27.02 -23.54
CA GLY A 106 -13.83 -27.20 -22.48
C GLY A 106 -13.26 -25.91 -21.88
N GLU A 107 -11.99 -25.94 -21.47
CA GLU A 107 -11.26 -24.78 -20.95
C GLU A 107 -10.67 -23.87 -22.04
N GLY A 108 -10.45 -24.39 -23.24
CA GLY A 108 -9.64 -23.73 -24.27
C GLY A 108 -8.13 -23.88 -24.02
N VAL A 109 -7.32 -23.71 -25.08
CA VAL A 109 -5.86 -23.98 -25.04
C VAL A 109 -5.13 -23.01 -24.10
N ARG A 110 -5.60 -21.76 -24.01
CA ARG A 110 -5.09 -20.71 -23.10
C ARG A 110 -6.02 -20.46 -21.89
N GLY A 111 -7.00 -21.32 -21.64
CA GLY A 111 -7.90 -21.22 -20.50
C GLY A 111 -8.90 -20.05 -20.58
N TYR A 112 -9.20 -19.52 -21.78
CA TYR A 112 -10.19 -18.45 -21.92
C TYR A 112 -11.62 -18.95 -22.05
N GLY A 113 -11.85 -20.25 -22.25
CA GLY A 113 -13.17 -20.85 -22.38
C GLY A 113 -14.13 -20.48 -21.24
N PRO A 114 -13.77 -20.71 -19.95
CA PRO A 114 -14.63 -20.35 -18.82
C PRO A 114 -14.88 -18.84 -18.75
N LEU A 115 -13.85 -18.03 -18.98
CA LEU A 115 -13.96 -16.57 -18.99
C LEU A 115 -14.93 -16.06 -20.06
N ILE A 116 -14.92 -16.64 -21.25
CA ILE A 116 -15.81 -16.27 -22.36
C ILE A 116 -17.26 -16.65 -22.06
N ARG A 117 -17.48 -17.83 -21.48
CA ARG A 117 -18.82 -18.30 -21.10
C ARG A 117 -19.45 -17.38 -20.04
N GLU A 118 -18.69 -17.04 -19.00
CA GLU A 118 -19.14 -16.13 -17.95
C GLU A 118 -19.31 -14.70 -18.48
N TYR A 119 -18.43 -14.22 -19.38
CA TYR A 119 -18.55 -12.88 -19.94
C TYR A 119 -19.77 -12.73 -20.86
N VAL A 120 -20.06 -13.75 -21.69
CA VAL A 120 -21.31 -13.82 -22.46
C VAL A 120 -22.51 -13.78 -21.53
N TYR A 121 -22.51 -14.58 -20.46
CA TYR A 121 -23.61 -14.61 -19.49
C TYR A 121 -23.82 -13.24 -18.80
N TYR A 122 -22.74 -12.58 -18.36
CA TYR A 122 -22.80 -11.23 -17.81
C TYR A 122 -23.31 -10.20 -18.83
N LEU A 123 -22.85 -10.22 -20.08
CA LEU A 123 -23.33 -9.30 -21.11
C LEU A 123 -24.81 -9.53 -21.45
N LEU A 124 -25.28 -10.78 -21.45
CA LEU A 124 -26.69 -11.10 -21.60
C LEU A 124 -27.54 -10.60 -20.42
N ALA A 125 -27.01 -10.64 -19.19
CA ALA A 125 -27.64 -10.07 -18.00
C ALA A 125 -27.67 -8.53 -18.04
N LYS A 126 -26.55 -7.88 -18.39
CA LYS A 126 -26.46 -6.42 -18.62
C LYS A 126 -27.47 -5.96 -19.66
N LEU A 127 -27.58 -6.67 -20.78
CA LEU A 127 -28.61 -6.37 -21.77
C LEU A 127 -30.00 -6.51 -21.13
N SER A 128 -30.35 -7.67 -20.55
CA SER A 128 -31.65 -7.86 -19.89
C SER A 128 -32.02 -6.72 -18.94
N PHE A 129 -31.08 -6.25 -18.10
CA PHE A 129 -31.27 -5.07 -17.26
C PHE A 129 -31.65 -3.82 -18.07
N HIS A 130 -30.86 -3.43 -19.08
CA HIS A 130 -31.15 -2.28 -19.93
C HIS A 130 -32.37 -2.45 -20.88
N HIS A 131 -32.98 -3.63 -20.95
CA HIS A 131 -34.29 -3.80 -21.60
C HIS A 131 -35.42 -3.32 -20.70
N GLN A 132 -35.34 -3.70 -19.42
CA GLN A 132 -36.35 -3.46 -18.40
C GLN A 132 -36.24 -2.03 -17.83
N HIS A 133 -35.01 -1.54 -17.68
CA HIS A 133 -34.64 -0.26 -17.09
C HIS A 133 -33.91 0.63 -18.12
N PRO A 134 -34.59 1.11 -19.18
CA PRO A 134 -34.00 1.82 -20.32
C PRO A 134 -33.54 3.26 -20.02
N GLU A 135 -33.85 3.79 -18.83
CA GLU A 135 -33.41 5.09 -18.34
C GLU A 135 -31.93 5.10 -17.93
N PHE A 136 -31.36 3.97 -17.52
CA PHE A 136 -29.95 3.89 -17.16
C PHE A 136 -29.05 3.92 -18.41
N ASN A 137 -28.02 4.77 -18.38
CA ASN A 137 -27.00 4.80 -19.42
C ASN A 137 -26.01 3.61 -19.29
N GLY A 138 -25.28 3.32 -20.37
CA GLY A 138 -24.46 2.11 -20.47
C GLY A 138 -23.32 1.99 -19.45
N THR A 139 -22.84 3.12 -18.90
CA THR A 139 -21.74 3.17 -17.93
C THR A 139 -22.23 3.25 -16.47
N PHE A 140 -23.54 3.38 -16.24
CA PHE A 140 -24.12 3.73 -14.94
C PHE A 140 -23.50 5.03 -14.37
N GLU A 141 -23.41 6.07 -15.22
CA GLU A 141 -23.05 7.40 -14.75
C GLU A 141 -24.13 7.95 -13.82
N TYR A 142 -23.74 8.59 -12.73
CA TYR A 142 -24.68 8.98 -11.68
C TYR A 142 -25.39 10.28 -12.05
N GLU A 143 -26.69 10.18 -12.29
CA GLU A 143 -27.59 11.31 -12.48
C GLU A 143 -28.60 11.34 -11.33
N GLU A 144 -28.58 12.43 -10.57
CA GLU A 144 -29.41 12.62 -9.36
C GLU A 144 -30.91 12.63 -9.69
N TYR A 145 -31.28 13.22 -10.83
CA TYR A 145 -32.66 13.19 -11.35
C TYR A 145 -33.17 11.78 -11.67
N LEU A 146 -32.30 10.89 -12.16
CA LEU A 146 -32.68 9.51 -12.48
C LEU A 146 -33.05 8.74 -11.21
N SER A 147 -32.24 8.92 -10.15
CA SER A 147 -32.49 8.33 -8.82
C SER A 147 -33.81 8.83 -8.24
N LEU A 148 -34.14 10.12 -8.40
CA LEU A 148 -35.42 10.69 -7.94
C LEU A 148 -36.63 10.19 -8.73
N LYS A 149 -36.47 9.90 -10.03
CA LYS A 149 -37.58 9.49 -10.91
C LYS A 149 -38.08 8.07 -10.59
N ALA A 150 -37.18 7.14 -10.30
CA ALA A 150 -37.48 5.74 -9.97
C ALA A 150 -38.01 5.53 -8.53
N ILE A 151 -38.20 6.59 -7.74
CA ILE A 151 -38.70 6.52 -6.35
C ILE A 151 -40.09 7.17 -6.21
N ASN A 152 -40.72 7.56 -7.33
CA ASN A 152 -42.13 7.96 -7.31
C ASN A 152 -43.07 6.78 -6.94
N ASP A 153 -42.67 5.54 -7.24
CA ASP A 153 -43.26 4.32 -6.70
C ASP A 153 -42.18 3.53 -5.91
N PRO A 154 -42.33 3.37 -4.58
CA PRO A 154 -41.39 2.58 -3.78
C PRO A 154 -41.26 1.12 -4.21
N ASN A 155 -42.26 0.52 -4.87
CA ASN A 155 -42.18 -0.87 -5.34
C ASN A 155 -41.26 -0.97 -6.57
N GLU A 156 -41.41 -0.06 -7.54
CA GLU A 156 -40.54 0.06 -8.71
C GLU A 156 -39.08 0.36 -8.28
N GLY A 157 -38.91 1.24 -7.29
CA GLY A 157 -37.61 1.51 -6.67
C GLY A 157 -36.99 0.26 -6.02
N TYR A 158 -37.77 -0.54 -5.30
CA TYR A 158 -37.31 -1.79 -4.67
C TYR A 158 -36.85 -2.82 -5.72
N GLU A 159 -37.65 -3.04 -6.76
CA GLU A 159 -37.31 -3.95 -7.87
C GLU A 159 -36.04 -3.49 -8.61
N THR A 160 -35.96 -2.20 -8.93
CA THR A 160 -34.79 -1.61 -9.62
C THR A 160 -33.50 -1.77 -8.80
N ILE A 161 -33.54 -1.53 -7.47
CA ILE A 161 -32.39 -1.79 -6.58
C ILE A 161 -32.05 -3.28 -6.56
N SER A 162 -33.03 -4.16 -6.49
CA SER A 162 -32.82 -5.62 -6.49
C SER A 162 -32.13 -6.10 -7.79
N ASP A 163 -32.56 -5.59 -8.94
CA ASP A 163 -31.99 -5.89 -10.25
C ASP A 163 -30.57 -5.32 -10.42
N LEU A 164 -30.32 -4.11 -9.95
CA LEU A 164 -28.97 -3.52 -9.85
C LEU A 164 -28.05 -4.40 -8.97
N MET A 165 -28.54 -4.88 -7.84
CA MET A 165 -27.81 -5.82 -6.97
C MET A 165 -27.56 -7.17 -7.67
N VAL A 166 -28.51 -7.70 -8.46
CA VAL A 166 -28.29 -8.93 -9.25
C VAL A 166 -27.16 -8.71 -10.26
N LEU A 167 -27.14 -7.56 -10.96
CA LEU A 167 -26.08 -7.23 -11.91
C LEU A 167 -24.71 -7.09 -11.20
N GLN A 168 -24.68 -6.49 -10.01
CA GLN A 168 -23.48 -6.41 -9.16
C GLN A 168 -22.95 -7.80 -8.76
N ASP A 169 -23.83 -8.74 -8.37
CA ASP A 169 -23.45 -10.13 -8.07
C ASP A 169 -22.86 -10.84 -9.32
N LYS A 170 -23.33 -10.50 -10.54
CA LYS A 170 -22.73 -11.02 -11.78
C LYS A 170 -21.34 -10.45 -12.06
N ILE A 171 -21.10 -9.17 -11.77
CA ILE A 171 -19.75 -8.60 -11.82
C ILE A 171 -18.83 -9.31 -10.83
N GLU A 172 -19.30 -9.56 -9.60
CA GLU A 172 -18.54 -10.27 -8.57
C GLU A 172 -18.17 -11.71 -8.98
N GLN A 173 -19.13 -12.46 -9.51
CA GLN A 173 -18.92 -13.83 -10.03
C GLN A 173 -17.85 -13.82 -11.14
N PHE A 174 -17.98 -12.91 -12.11
CA PHE A 174 -17.08 -12.86 -13.26
C PHE A 174 -15.67 -12.37 -12.91
N GLN A 175 -15.52 -11.34 -12.06
CA GLN A 175 -14.20 -10.85 -11.67
C GLN A 175 -13.42 -11.91 -10.86
N LYS A 176 -14.09 -12.65 -9.96
CA LYS A 176 -13.48 -13.77 -9.24
C LYS A 176 -12.97 -14.85 -10.18
N LEU A 177 -13.72 -15.14 -11.25
CA LEU A 177 -13.30 -16.08 -12.28
C LEU A 177 -12.10 -15.56 -13.08
N ILE A 178 -12.05 -14.26 -13.39
CA ILE A 178 -10.88 -13.64 -14.05
C ILE A 178 -9.63 -13.79 -13.18
N PHE A 179 -9.70 -13.45 -11.88
CA PHE A 179 -8.55 -13.59 -10.96
C PHE A 179 -8.12 -15.05 -10.79
N SER A 180 -9.04 -16.01 -10.70
CA SER A 180 -8.68 -17.43 -10.58
C SER A 180 -8.02 -18.01 -11.84
N HIS A 181 -8.21 -17.37 -12.99
CA HIS A 181 -7.59 -17.75 -14.27
C HIS A 181 -6.32 -16.94 -14.60
N PHE A 182 -5.77 -16.19 -13.64
CA PHE A 182 -4.47 -15.56 -13.80
C PHE A 182 -3.36 -16.60 -13.83
N ARG A 183 -2.45 -16.46 -14.81
CA ARG A 183 -1.31 -17.36 -14.98
C ARG A 183 -0.09 -16.79 -14.26
N ASN A 184 0.57 -17.61 -13.44
CA ASN A 184 1.83 -17.24 -12.78
C ASN A 184 2.98 -16.99 -13.78
N VAL A 185 2.90 -17.61 -14.97
CA VAL A 185 3.84 -17.44 -16.09
C VAL A 185 3.06 -17.08 -17.34
N GLY A 186 3.25 -15.85 -17.84
CA GLY A 186 2.59 -15.33 -19.04
C GLY A 186 2.05 -13.91 -18.86
N ASN A 187 1.71 -13.24 -19.95
CA ASN A 187 1.11 -11.90 -19.90
C ASN A 187 -0.39 -11.99 -19.55
N ASN A 188 -0.77 -11.52 -18.37
CA ASN A 188 -2.18 -11.45 -17.97
C ASN A 188 -2.91 -10.21 -18.52
N GLU A 189 -2.24 -9.32 -19.27
CA GLU A 189 -2.79 -8.06 -19.80
C GLU A 189 -4.18 -8.22 -20.45
N CYS A 190 -4.37 -9.23 -21.31
CA CYS A 190 -5.66 -9.45 -21.97
C CYS A 190 -6.78 -9.82 -20.97
N ARG A 191 -6.46 -10.57 -19.89
CA ARG A 191 -7.41 -10.90 -18.80
C ARG A 191 -7.71 -9.66 -17.95
N ILE A 192 -6.67 -8.90 -17.60
CA ILE A 192 -6.78 -7.65 -16.82
C ILE A 192 -7.59 -6.58 -17.59
N ALA A 193 -7.49 -6.54 -18.92
CA ALA A 193 -8.26 -5.61 -19.76
C ALA A 193 -9.79 -5.81 -19.66
N ALA A 194 -10.27 -6.99 -19.26
CA ALA A 194 -11.70 -7.23 -18.98
C ALA A 194 -12.15 -6.68 -17.62
N LEU A 195 -11.24 -6.51 -16.65
CA LEU A 195 -11.54 -5.92 -15.34
C LEU A 195 -11.78 -4.41 -15.42
N VAL A 196 -11.13 -3.71 -16.36
CA VAL A 196 -11.29 -2.26 -16.56
C VAL A 196 -12.77 -1.84 -16.70
N PRO A 197 -13.55 -2.36 -17.67
CA PRO A 197 -14.96 -2.01 -17.79
C PRO A 197 -15.81 -2.49 -16.60
N LEU A 198 -15.46 -3.61 -15.95
CA LEU A 198 -16.19 -4.12 -14.77
C LEU A 198 -16.06 -3.20 -13.55
N VAL A 199 -14.85 -2.69 -13.26
CA VAL A 199 -14.61 -1.74 -12.16
C VAL A 199 -15.37 -0.42 -12.35
N GLN A 200 -15.52 0.02 -13.61
CA GLN A 200 -16.29 1.23 -13.94
C GLN A 200 -17.79 1.02 -13.64
N GLU A 201 -18.39 -0.08 -14.13
CA GLU A 201 -19.81 -0.37 -13.88
C GLU A 201 -20.11 -0.71 -12.42
N SER A 202 -19.27 -1.51 -11.75
CA SER A 202 -19.52 -1.87 -10.36
C SER A 202 -19.56 -0.66 -9.43
N TYR A 203 -18.83 0.40 -9.77
CA TYR A 203 -18.87 1.67 -9.04
C TYR A 203 -20.08 2.53 -9.40
N GLY A 204 -20.48 2.58 -10.67
CA GLY A 204 -21.71 3.24 -11.10
C GLY A 204 -22.95 2.64 -10.42
N ILE A 205 -23.09 1.32 -10.51
CA ILE A 205 -24.14 0.52 -9.85
C ILE A 205 -24.13 0.76 -8.33
N TYR A 206 -22.96 0.71 -7.69
CA TYR A 206 -22.84 0.95 -6.24
C TYR A 206 -23.32 2.35 -5.82
N LYS A 207 -23.01 3.40 -6.60
CA LYS A 207 -23.50 4.76 -6.33
C LYS A 207 -25.03 4.84 -6.44
N PHE A 208 -25.61 4.27 -7.51
CA PHE A 208 -27.07 4.25 -7.68
C PHE A 208 -27.76 3.53 -6.53
N ILE A 209 -27.32 2.31 -6.18
CA ILE A 209 -27.88 1.58 -5.03
C ILE A 209 -27.77 2.41 -3.74
N THR A 210 -26.62 3.05 -3.49
CA THR A 210 -26.41 3.86 -2.28
C THR A 210 -27.41 5.04 -2.21
N SER A 211 -27.55 5.82 -3.29
CA SER A 211 -28.46 6.98 -3.31
C SER A 211 -29.92 6.57 -3.30
N MET A 212 -30.31 5.57 -4.10
CA MET A 212 -31.69 5.10 -4.16
C MET A 212 -32.14 4.51 -2.82
N LEU A 213 -31.30 3.71 -2.15
CA LEU A 213 -31.65 3.12 -0.86
C LEU A 213 -31.79 4.18 0.25
N ARG A 214 -30.93 5.22 0.28
CA ARG A 214 -31.10 6.38 1.20
C ARG A 214 -32.41 7.13 0.93
N ALA A 215 -32.70 7.43 -0.33
CA ALA A 215 -33.91 8.15 -0.71
C ALA A 215 -35.18 7.33 -0.45
N MET A 216 -35.14 6.00 -0.63
CA MET A 216 -36.20 5.09 -0.20
C MET A 216 -36.43 5.14 1.31
N HIS A 217 -35.39 5.08 2.14
CA HIS A 217 -35.53 5.26 3.60
C HIS A 217 -36.19 6.60 3.95
N SER A 218 -35.81 7.69 3.28
CA SER A 218 -36.38 9.01 3.49
C SER A 218 -37.85 9.16 3.04
N ILE A 219 -38.32 8.31 2.12
CA ILE A 219 -39.65 8.44 1.50
C ILE A 219 -40.65 7.43 2.06
N THR A 220 -40.24 6.18 2.34
CA THR A 220 -41.13 5.17 2.91
C THR A 220 -41.25 5.28 4.43
N GLY A 221 -40.16 5.59 5.12
CA GLY A 221 -40.08 5.48 6.59
C GLY A 221 -40.22 4.05 7.13
N ASP A 222 -40.32 3.04 6.27
CA ASP A 222 -40.46 1.63 6.63
C ASP A 222 -39.10 0.94 6.58
N ASP A 223 -38.45 0.90 7.75
CA ASP A 223 -37.14 0.29 7.92
C ASP A 223 -37.16 -1.24 7.81
N ASP A 224 -38.29 -1.89 8.14
CA ASP A 224 -38.39 -3.35 8.14
C ASP A 224 -38.51 -3.89 6.71
N ALA A 225 -39.32 -3.24 5.87
CA ALA A 225 -39.45 -3.58 4.45
C ALA A 225 -38.13 -3.47 3.67
N LEU A 226 -37.28 -2.49 4.02
CA LEU A 226 -35.98 -2.26 3.36
C LEU A 226 -34.82 -3.05 3.99
N GLN A 227 -35.05 -3.76 5.10
CA GLN A 227 -34.02 -4.56 5.79
C GLN A 227 -33.31 -5.59 4.87
N PRO A 228 -33.99 -6.35 3.99
CA PRO A 228 -33.32 -7.32 3.11
C PRO A 228 -32.37 -6.65 2.11
N LEU A 229 -32.73 -5.47 1.58
CA LEU A 229 -31.88 -4.71 0.67
C LEU A 229 -30.65 -4.16 1.41
N ARG A 230 -30.80 -3.65 2.65
CA ARG A 230 -29.65 -3.21 3.48
C ARG A 230 -28.66 -4.35 3.73
N GLN A 231 -29.13 -5.52 4.17
CA GLN A 231 -28.25 -6.67 4.42
C GLN A 231 -27.49 -7.12 3.15
N ARG A 232 -28.16 -7.09 1.99
CA ARG A 232 -27.54 -7.41 0.70
C ARG A 232 -26.55 -6.33 0.25
N TYR A 233 -26.86 -5.06 0.45
CA TYR A 233 -25.97 -3.93 0.20
C TYR A 233 -24.68 -4.03 1.03
N ASP A 234 -24.77 -4.27 2.33
CA ASP A 234 -23.61 -4.40 3.21
C ASP A 234 -22.71 -5.58 2.79
N ALA A 235 -23.33 -6.73 2.46
CA ALA A 235 -22.61 -7.89 1.95
C ALA A 235 -21.88 -7.58 0.62
N GLN A 236 -22.53 -6.86 -0.30
CA GLN A 236 -21.93 -6.42 -1.56
C GLN A 236 -20.84 -5.36 -1.36
N HIS A 237 -21.00 -4.45 -0.39
CA HIS A 237 -20.00 -3.44 -0.04
C HIS A 237 -18.65 -4.11 0.31
N TYR A 238 -18.62 -5.04 1.26
CA TYR A 238 -17.37 -5.71 1.67
C TYR A 238 -16.73 -6.52 0.52
N ARG A 239 -17.54 -7.17 -0.32
CA ARG A 239 -17.07 -7.87 -1.53
C ARG A 239 -16.43 -6.89 -2.52
N LEU A 240 -17.01 -5.70 -2.66
CA LEU A 240 -16.55 -4.65 -3.58
C LEU A 240 -15.27 -3.95 -3.06
N VAL A 241 -15.15 -3.72 -1.75
CA VAL A 241 -13.90 -3.28 -1.10
C VAL A 241 -12.77 -4.26 -1.41
N LYS A 242 -13.02 -5.57 -1.26
CA LYS A 242 -12.04 -6.62 -1.59
C LYS A 242 -11.68 -6.60 -3.09
N PHE A 243 -12.65 -6.50 -3.98
CA PHE A 243 -12.43 -6.44 -5.43
C PHE A 243 -11.55 -5.25 -5.83
N TYR A 244 -11.81 -4.06 -5.30
CA TYR A 244 -11.00 -2.87 -5.57
C TYR A 244 -9.60 -2.95 -4.95
N TYR A 245 -9.45 -3.58 -3.78
CA TYR A 245 -8.15 -3.88 -3.20
C TYR A 245 -7.34 -4.83 -4.10
N GLU A 246 -7.92 -5.93 -4.56
CA GLU A 246 -7.27 -6.89 -5.48
C GLU A 246 -6.90 -6.21 -6.81
N CYS A 247 -7.78 -5.37 -7.37
CA CYS A 247 -7.47 -4.54 -8.54
C CYS A 247 -6.34 -3.54 -8.29
N SER A 248 -6.19 -2.99 -7.08
CA SER A 248 -5.18 -1.97 -6.77
C SER A 248 -3.74 -2.50 -6.81
N ASN A 249 -3.57 -3.81 -6.69
CA ASN A 249 -2.29 -4.49 -6.86
C ASN A 249 -1.91 -4.69 -8.34
N LEU A 250 -2.84 -4.48 -9.28
CA LEU A 250 -2.62 -4.67 -10.72
C LEU A 250 -2.13 -3.39 -11.39
N ARG A 251 -0.80 -3.22 -11.48
CA ARG A 251 -0.13 -2.05 -12.11
C ARG A 251 -0.70 -1.68 -13.50
N TYR A 252 -1.04 -2.67 -14.32
CA TYR A 252 -1.62 -2.43 -15.64
C TYR A 252 -3.01 -1.78 -15.55
N LEU A 253 -3.85 -2.24 -14.63
CA LEU A 253 -5.21 -1.72 -14.43
C LEU A 253 -5.17 -0.29 -13.86
N THR A 254 -4.32 -0.04 -12.86
CA THR A 254 -4.16 1.30 -12.26
C THR A 254 -3.59 2.34 -13.23
N SER A 255 -2.85 1.91 -14.26
CA SER A 255 -2.40 2.79 -15.35
C SER A 255 -3.52 3.19 -16.33
N LEU A 256 -4.62 2.43 -16.38
CA LEU A 256 -5.72 2.62 -17.32
C LEU A 256 -6.91 3.38 -16.69
N ILE A 257 -7.21 3.11 -15.42
CA ILE A 257 -8.30 3.72 -14.67
C ILE A 257 -7.91 3.99 -13.21
N THR A 258 -8.43 5.09 -12.65
CA THR A 258 -8.39 5.34 -11.21
C THR A 258 -9.39 4.41 -10.51
N ILE A 259 -8.88 3.52 -9.65
CA ILE A 259 -9.73 2.60 -8.89
C ILE A 259 -10.44 3.40 -7.77
N PRO A 260 -11.77 3.28 -7.64
CA PRO A 260 -12.51 3.93 -6.57
C PRO A 260 -12.07 3.43 -5.19
N LYS A 261 -11.91 4.35 -4.23
CA LYS A 261 -11.65 4.02 -2.83
C LYS A 261 -12.95 4.08 -2.05
N LEU A 262 -13.42 2.92 -1.61
CA LEU A 262 -14.53 2.79 -0.68
C LEU A 262 -14.02 2.88 0.78
N PRO A 263 -14.85 3.31 1.74
CA PRO A 263 -14.56 3.16 3.17
C PRO A 263 -14.42 1.67 3.55
N GLN A 264 -13.89 1.38 4.75
CA GLN A 264 -13.83 0.00 5.25
C GLN A 264 -15.20 -0.53 5.70
N ASP A 265 -16.03 0.34 6.26
CA ASP A 265 -17.39 0.03 6.68
C ASP A 265 -18.41 0.65 5.71
N PRO A 266 -19.57 0.01 5.47
CA PRO A 266 -20.61 0.56 4.61
C PRO A 266 -21.10 1.92 5.13
N PRO A 267 -21.34 2.90 4.23
CA PRO A 267 -21.79 4.22 4.65
C PRO A 267 -23.18 4.14 5.28
N ASN A 268 -23.39 4.85 6.39
CA ASN A 268 -24.68 4.85 7.08
C ASN A 268 -25.81 5.33 6.14
N LEU A 269 -26.77 4.44 5.86
CA LEU A 269 -27.91 4.69 4.98
C LEU A 269 -29.05 5.47 5.67
N LEU A 270 -28.98 5.59 7.01
CA LEU A 270 -29.97 6.27 7.86
C LEU A 270 -29.49 7.64 8.36
N ALA A 271 -28.27 8.05 8.02
CA ALA A 271 -27.76 9.37 8.40
C ALA A 271 -28.42 10.45 7.54
N THR A 272 -29.20 11.32 8.17
CA THR A 272 -29.60 12.61 7.61
C THR A 272 -28.38 13.54 7.65
N ASP A 273 -27.68 13.69 6.53
CA ASP A 273 -26.78 14.82 6.35
C ASP A 273 -27.64 16.10 6.25
N ASP A 274 -27.49 17.02 7.21
CA ASP A 274 -28.26 18.28 7.36
C ASP A 274 -28.06 19.32 6.21
N ASP A 275 -27.49 18.90 5.07
CA ASP A 275 -27.07 19.74 3.93
C ASP A 275 -27.91 19.49 2.66
N ALA A 276 -29.08 18.84 2.78
CA ALA A 276 -30.02 18.62 1.69
C ALA A 276 -30.95 19.84 1.48
N PRO A 277 -31.03 20.44 0.26
CA PRO A 277 -31.95 21.53 -0.01
C PRO A 277 -33.42 21.12 0.15
N ALA A 278 -34.23 22.00 0.76
CA ALA A 278 -35.65 21.73 0.99
C ALA A 278 -36.44 21.55 -0.31
N LEU A 279 -37.31 20.52 -0.34
CA LEU A 279 -38.14 20.16 -1.49
C LEU A 279 -39.14 21.27 -1.86
N PRO A 280 -39.36 21.56 -3.16
CA PRO A 280 -40.42 22.46 -3.60
C PRO A 280 -41.81 21.82 -3.40
N ALA A 281 -42.81 22.66 -3.09
CA ALA A 281 -44.14 22.19 -2.72
C ALA A 281 -44.96 21.63 -3.92
N ARG A 282 -45.69 20.56 -3.64
CA ARG A 282 -46.51 19.75 -4.58
C ARG A 282 -47.61 20.56 -5.30
N PRO A 283 -47.68 20.55 -6.64
CA PRO A 283 -48.90 20.92 -7.38
C PRO A 283 -50.01 19.89 -7.11
N LYS A 284 -51.23 20.35 -6.84
CA LYS A 284 -52.39 19.46 -6.67
C LYS A 284 -52.73 18.80 -8.01
N GLN A 285 -52.76 17.47 -8.04
CA GLN A 285 -53.12 16.70 -9.23
C GLN A 285 -54.63 16.43 -9.23
N GLU A 286 -55.28 16.72 -10.36
CA GLU A 286 -56.71 16.49 -10.57
C GLU A 286 -57.03 15.01 -10.74
N ILE A 287 -58.23 14.59 -10.35
CA ILE A 287 -58.67 13.18 -10.38
C ILE A 287 -59.24 12.88 -11.78
N GLU A 288 -58.43 12.31 -12.66
CA GLU A 288 -58.93 11.74 -13.92
C GLU A 288 -59.59 10.37 -13.71
N ARG A 289 -60.78 10.22 -14.28
CA ARG A 289 -61.59 8.98 -14.21
C ARG A 289 -61.30 8.09 -15.41
N GLN A 290 -61.30 6.78 -15.19
CA GLN A 290 -61.20 5.78 -16.26
C GLN A 290 -62.41 5.86 -17.23
N PRO A 291 -62.20 5.68 -18.55
CA PRO A 291 -63.28 5.60 -19.53
C PRO A 291 -63.83 4.17 -19.68
N SER A 292 -65.13 4.06 -19.97
CA SER A 292 -65.80 2.83 -20.42
C SER A 292 -66.46 3.03 -21.79
N PRO A 293 -66.62 1.98 -22.64
CA PRO A 293 -67.00 2.15 -24.05
C PRO A 293 -68.53 2.22 -24.27
N ALA A 294 -68.93 2.76 -25.43
CA ALA A 294 -70.33 2.92 -25.82
C ALA A 294 -70.85 1.84 -26.80
N PRO A 295 -72.16 1.51 -26.78
CA PRO A 295 -72.84 0.72 -27.81
C PRO A 295 -73.60 1.60 -28.84
N ALA A 296 -73.97 1.00 -29.98
CA ALA A 296 -74.69 1.64 -31.10
C ALA A 296 -76.15 1.11 -31.26
N PRO A 297 -77.04 1.78 -32.03
CA PRO A 297 -78.51 1.68 -31.85
C PRO A 297 -79.28 0.90 -32.94
N LYS A 298 -80.58 0.62 -32.70
CA LYS A 298 -81.72 0.70 -33.66
C LYS A 298 -83.10 0.45 -33.01
N SER A 299 -84.17 0.73 -33.76
CA SER A 299 -85.57 1.00 -33.38
C SER A 299 -86.52 -0.20 -33.73
N ASP A 300 -87.87 -0.21 -33.74
CA ASP A 300 -88.94 0.81 -33.91
C ASP A 300 -90.23 0.53 -33.05
N GLU A 301 -91.45 0.73 -33.58
CA GLU A 301 -92.76 0.90 -32.87
C GLU A 301 -93.74 -0.31 -32.94
N PRO A 302 -94.84 -0.33 -32.13
CA PRO A 302 -96.01 -1.24 -32.32
C PRO A 302 -97.41 -0.56 -32.39
N ASP A 303 -98.37 -1.28 -33.02
CA ASP A 303 -99.86 -1.23 -32.91
C ASP A 303 -100.61 0.07 -33.38
N GLU A 304 -101.86 0.11 -33.86
CA GLU A 304 -102.96 -0.87 -34.13
C GLU A 304 -104.04 -0.15 -34.99
N ILE A 305 -104.69 -0.73 -36.02
CA ILE A 305 -106.00 -0.22 -36.55
C ILE A 305 -106.95 -1.33 -37.05
N SER A 306 -108.11 -1.38 -36.38
CA SER A 306 -109.48 -1.72 -36.84
C SER A 306 -109.75 -3.06 -37.56
N GLU A 307 -110.16 -4.01 -36.72
CA GLU A 307 -111.36 -4.80 -37.01
C GLU A 307 -112.52 -3.90 -37.47
N PHE A 308 -113.16 -4.18 -38.61
CA PHE A 308 -114.53 -3.69 -38.91
C PHE A 308 -115.26 -4.52 -39.98
N TRP A 309 -114.55 -5.09 -40.95
CA TRP A 309 -115.11 -6.06 -41.92
C TRP A 309 -115.42 -7.44 -41.33
N LYS A 310 -115.49 -7.54 -39.99
CA LYS A 310 -115.51 -8.76 -39.16
C LYS A 310 -116.90 -9.41 -39.02
N GLY A 311 -117.84 -9.12 -39.91
CA GLY A 311 -119.24 -9.56 -39.81
C GLY A 311 -119.66 -10.59 -40.85
N GLU A 312 -119.50 -10.27 -42.14
CA GLU A 312 -120.29 -10.91 -43.20
C GLU A 312 -119.48 -11.85 -44.11
N LEU A 313 -118.15 -11.72 -44.18
CA LEU A 313 -117.28 -12.62 -44.95
C LEU A 313 -116.96 -13.92 -44.20
N ASP A 314 -117.08 -13.89 -42.87
CA ASP A 314 -116.70 -14.95 -41.91
C ASP A 314 -117.50 -16.26 -42.06
N ARG A 315 -118.48 -16.31 -42.96
CA ARG A 315 -119.27 -17.52 -43.24
C ARG A 315 -118.91 -18.22 -44.56
N GLN A 316 -118.30 -17.51 -45.51
CA GLN A 316 -117.85 -18.08 -46.79
C GLN A 316 -116.33 -18.32 -46.81
N ASN A 317 -115.56 -17.60 -45.98
CA ASN A 317 -114.11 -17.82 -45.86
C ASN A 317 -113.75 -19.16 -45.18
N ARG A 318 -114.52 -19.60 -44.18
CA ARG A 318 -114.17 -20.75 -43.32
C ARG A 318 -113.99 -22.07 -44.09
N GLU A 319 -114.81 -22.32 -45.12
CA GLU A 319 -114.70 -23.54 -45.94
C GLU A 319 -113.46 -23.53 -46.85
N TYR A 320 -112.94 -22.35 -47.22
CA TYR A 320 -111.70 -22.20 -47.98
C TYR A 320 -110.47 -22.20 -47.05
N GLU A 321 -110.60 -21.59 -45.87
CA GLU A 321 -109.58 -21.59 -44.81
C GLU A 321 -109.31 -23.00 -44.25
N GLU A 322 -110.29 -23.90 -44.14
CA GLU A 322 -110.03 -25.29 -43.70
C GLU A 322 -109.22 -26.11 -44.71
N GLN A 323 -109.34 -25.83 -46.02
CA GLN A 323 -108.48 -26.45 -47.03
C GLN A 323 -107.07 -25.84 -47.00
N GLN A 324 -106.96 -24.51 -46.98
CA GLN A 324 -105.64 -23.85 -46.89
C GLN A 324 -104.92 -24.13 -45.56
N ARG A 325 -105.64 -24.26 -44.43
CA ARG A 325 -105.04 -24.63 -43.14
C ARG A 325 -104.37 -25.99 -43.20
N ARG A 326 -104.94 -27.00 -43.88
CA ARG A 326 -104.27 -28.31 -43.98
C ARG A 326 -103.01 -28.27 -44.85
N GLU A 327 -102.96 -27.46 -45.89
CA GLU A 327 -101.72 -27.24 -46.65
C GLU A 327 -100.70 -26.39 -45.87
N GLN A 328 -101.14 -25.34 -45.16
CA GLN A 328 -100.25 -24.55 -44.30
C GLN A 328 -99.73 -25.33 -43.10
N GLU A 329 -100.54 -26.14 -42.41
CA GLU A 329 -100.09 -27.03 -41.34
C GLU A 329 -99.13 -28.09 -41.87
N ALA A 330 -99.36 -28.65 -43.07
CA ALA A 330 -98.41 -29.57 -43.70
C ALA A 330 -97.07 -28.87 -44.02
N LEU A 331 -97.10 -27.65 -44.54
CA LEU A 331 -95.90 -26.87 -44.85
C LEU A 331 -95.16 -26.37 -43.59
N LEU A 332 -95.89 -25.95 -42.56
CA LEU A 332 -95.35 -25.58 -41.25
C LEU A 332 -94.79 -26.80 -40.51
N ALA A 333 -95.45 -27.96 -40.57
CA ALA A 333 -94.91 -29.20 -40.02
C ALA A 333 -93.64 -29.64 -40.76
N GLN A 334 -93.59 -29.50 -42.09
CA GLN A 334 -92.40 -29.77 -42.89
C GLN A 334 -91.26 -28.76 -42.60
N GLN A 335 -91.57 -27.47 -42.46
CA GLN A 335 -90.59 -26.45 -42.11
C GLN A 335 -90.09 -26.60 -40.66
N ALA A 336 -90.98 -26.97 -39.72
CA ALA A 336 -90.63 -27.29 -38.34
C ALA A 336 -89.78 -28.57 -38.27
N GLN A 337 -90.07 -29.60 -39.09
CA GLN A 337 -89.19 -30.77 -39.21
C GLN A 337 -87.81 -30.37 -39.75
N TRP A 338 -87.73 -29.54 -40.80
CA TRP A 338 -86.46 -29.05 -41.33
C TRP A 338 -85.67 -28.21 -40.32
N GLN A 339 -86.32 -27.31 -39.58
CA GLN A 339 -85.66 -26.54 -38.51
C GLN A 339 -85.24 -27.43 -37.35
N THR A 340 -86.07 -28.41 -36.95
CA THR A 340 -85.74 -29.33 -35.86
C THR A 340 -84.57 -30.23 -36.26
N GLN A 341 -84.57 -30.77 -37.48
CA GLN A 341 -83.50 -31.63 -37.99
C GLN A 341 -82.20 -30.85 -38.24
N GLY A 342 -82.29 -29.61 -38.74
CA GLY A 342 -81.15 -28.69 -38.85
C GLY A 342 -80.54 -28.37 -37.48
N ARG A 343 -81.37 -28.05 -36.48
CA ARG A 343 -80.92 -27.76 -35.11
C ARG A 343 -80.39 -29.01 -34.40
N LEU A 344 -80.93 -30.21 -34.70
CA LEU A 344 -80.37 -31.47 -34.20
C LEU A 344 -78.99 -31.74 -34.80
N ALA A 345 -78.81 -31.54 -36.11
CA ALA A 345 -77.53 -31.72 -36.78
C ALA A 345 -76.48 -30.67 -36.33
N GLU A 346 -76.92 -29.45 -36.03
CA GLU A 346 -76.06 -28.40 -35.48
C GLU A 346 -75.61 -28.73 -34.05
N LEU A 347 -76.54 -29.21 -33.20
CA LEU A 347 -76.23 -29.72 -31.85
C LEU A 347 -75.36 -30.98 -31.88
N GLU A 348 -75.54 -31.90 -32.83
CA GLU A 348 -74.64 -33.06 -33.02
C GLU A 348 -73.23 -32.60 -33.43
N ARG A 349 -73.13 -31.59 -34.32
CA ARG A 349 -71.83 -31.03 -34.73
C ARG A 349 -71.15 -30.28 -33.59
N GLU A 350 -71.90 -29.57 -32.74
CA GLU A 350 -71.39 -28.98 -31.50
C GLU A 350 -70.97 -30.06 -30.50
N ASN A 351 -71.74 -31.14 -30.32
CA ASN A 351 -71.35 -32.23 -29.42
C ASN A 351 -70.08 -32.95 -29.89
N LEU A 352 -69.94 -33.18 -31.21
CA LEU A 352 -68.72 -33.73 -31.80
C LEU A 352 -67.51 -32.80 -31.64
N ASN A 353 -67.68 -31.48 -31.85
CA ASN A 353 -66.62 -30.50 -31.61
C ASN A 353 -66.24 -30.42 -30.11
N ALA A 354 -67.22 -30.45 -29.21
CA ALA A 354 -66.98 -30.46 -27.76
C ALA A 354 -66.26 -31.73 -27.31
N ARG A 355 -66.60 -32.90 -27.85
CA ARG A 355 -65.85 -34.15 -27.62
C ARG A 355 -64.42 -34.08 -28.17
N ALA A 356 -64.24 -33.55 -29.37
CA ALA A 356 -62.91 -33.39 -29.98
C ALA A 356 -62.03 -32.36 -29.24
N GLN A 357 -62.63 -31.33 -28.63
CA GLN A 357 -61.93 -30.45 -27.68
C GLN A 357 -61.59 -31.21 -26.41
N TYR A 358 -62.54 -31.92 -25.80
CA TYR A 358 -62.30 -32.67 -24.56
C TYR A 358 -61.21 -33.75 -24.69
N GLU A 359 -61.13 -34.44 -25.84
CA GLU A 359 -60.04 -35.40 -26.12
C GLU A 359 -58.67 -34.69 -26.29
N ARG A 360 -58.62 -33.53 -26.94
CA ARG A 360 -57.39 -32.71 -27.02
C ARG A 360 -56.96 -32.20 -25.64
N ASP A 361 -57.91 -31.74 -24.85
CA ASP A 361 -57.67 -31.22 -23.50
C ASP A 361 -57.23 -32.35 -22.57
N GLN A 362 -57.79 -33.56 -22.66
CA GLN A 362 -57.26 -34.75 -21.96
C GLN A 362 -55.83 -35.10 -22.40
N LEU A 363 -55.54 -35.11 -23.70
CA LEU A 363 -54.20 -35.43 -24.20
C LEU A 363 -53.17 -34.38 -23.75
N MET A 364 -53.56 -33.11 -23.75
CA MET A 364 -52.78 -32.00 -23.22
C MET A 364 -52.55 -32.17 -21.71
N LEU A 365 -53.59 -32.50 -20.93
CA LEU A 365 -53.46 -32.75 -19.48
C LEU A 365 -52.50 -33.90 -19.18
N GLN A 366 -52.54 -35.00 -19.96
CA GLN A 366 -51.60 -36.12 -19.81
C GLN A 366 -50.15 -35.71 -20.12
N GLN A 367 -49.93 -34.84 -21.11
CA GLN A 367 -48.59 -34.32 -21.40
C GLN A 367 -48.08 -33.42 -20.26
N TYR A 368 -48.95 -32.61 -19.64
CA TYR A 368 -48.59 -31.85 -18.45
C TYR A 368 -48.32 -32.76 -17.24
N ASP A 369 -49.13 -33.78 -16.97
CA ASP A 369 -48.90 -34.72 -15.84
C ASP A 369 -47.59 -35.51 -16.00
N GLN A 370 -47.26 -35.96 -17.22
CA GLN A 370 -45.95 -36.57 -17.50
C GLN A 370 -44.80 -35.59 -17.30
N ARG A 371 -44.97 -34.32 -17.71
CA ARG A 371 -43.94 -33.29 -17.56
C ARG A 371 -43.76 -32.85 -16.11
N VAL A 372 -44.83 -32.79 -15.32
CA VAL A 372 -44.77 -32.56 -13.88
C VAL A 372 -44.04 -33.70 -13.19
N LYS A 373 -44.38 -34.97 -13.47
CA LYS A 373 -43.66 -36.13 -12.90
C LYS A 373 -42.18 -36.18 -13.29
N ALA A 374 -41.83 -35.78 -14.52
CA ALA A 374 -40.44 -35.65 -14.94
C ALA A 374 -39.70 -34.56 -14.13
N LEU A 375 -40.32 -33.38 -13.98
CA LEU A 375 -39.77 -32.28 -13.18
C LEU A 375 -39.69 -32.59 -11.69
N GLU A 376 -40.66 -33.32 -11.13
CA GLU A 376 -40.62 -33.85 -9.75
C GLU A 376 -39.46 -34.83 -9.57
N GLY A 377 -39.23 -35.72 -10.54
CA GLY A 377 -38.07 -36.62 -10.55
C GLY A 377 -36.73 -35.89 -10.64
N GLU A 378 -36.62 -34.88 -11.50
CA GLU A 378 -35.44 -34.01 -11.59
C GLU A 378 -35.23 -33.22 -10.29
N LEU A 379 -36.29 -32.69 -9.66
CA LEU A 379 -36.23 -32.03 -8.35
C LEU A 379 -35.71 -32.97 -7.26
N LEU A 380 -36.19 -34.22 -7.22
CA LEU A 380 -35.76 -35.24 -6.26
C LEU A 380 -34.30 -35.65 -6.49
N GLN A 381 -33.86 -35.72 -7.74
CA GLN A 381 -32.46 -35.98 -8.11
C GLN A 381 -31.55 -34.80 -7.74
N ILE A 382 -31.98 -33.56 -7.99
CA ILE A 382 -31.28 -32.35 -7.57
C ILE A 382 -31.20 -32.26 -6.04
N GLN A 383 -32.30 -32.53 -5.33
CA GLN A 383 -32.34 -32.54 -3.86
C GLN A 383 -31.37 -33.57 -3.27
N ASN A 384 -31.31 -34.79 -3.83
CA ASN A 384 -30.34 -35.80 -3.43
C ASN A 384 -28.89 -35.38 -3.74
N SER A 385 -28.64 -34.77 -4.91
CA SER A 385 -27.31 -34.24 -5.25
C SER A 385 -26.89 -33.10 -4.32
N TYR A 386 -27.84 -32.23 -3.94
CA TYR A 386 -27.60 -31.12 -3.03
C TYR A 386 -27.32 -31.62 -1.61
N GLY A 387 -28.03 -32.67 -1.15
CA GLY A 387 -27.76 -33.35 0.12
C GLY A 387 -26.34 -33.92 0.21
N HIS A 388 -25.87 -34.62 -0.84
CA HIS A 388 -24.50 -35.12 -0.89
C HIS A 388 -23.47 -33.98 -0.92
N GLN A 389 -23.76 -32.89 -1.64
CA GLN A 389 -22.87 -31.73 -1.72
C GLN A 389 -22.83 -30.92 -0.40
N MET A 390 -23.93 -30.90 0.36
CA MET A 390 -23.97 -30.35 1.71
C MET A 390 -23.18 -31.20 2.69
N SER A 391 -23.35 -32.53 2.71
CA SER A 391 -22.55 -33.44 3.55
C SER A 391 -21.04 -33.26 3.27
N SER A 392 -20.64 -33.20 2.00
CA SER A 392 -19.23 -32.97 1.63
C SER A 392 -18.71 -31.59 2.06
N LYS A 393 -19.57 -30.56 2.12
CA LYS A 393 -19.21 -29.23 2.65
C LYS A 393 -19.11 -29.24 4.16
N ASP A 394 -20.01 -29.95 4.85
CA ASP A 394 -19.98 -30.09 6.31
C ASP A 394 -18.71 -30.84 6.76
N ASP A 395 -18.31 -31.90 6.04
CA ASP A 395 -17.03 -32.60 6.27
C ASP A 395 -15.82 -31.68 6.02
N GLN A 396 -15.85 -30.85 4.98
CA GLN A 396 -14.80 -29.84 4.74
C GLN A 396 -14.78 -28.75 5.82
N ILE A 397 -15.93 -28.28 6.29
CA ILE A 397 -16.04 -27.32 7.40
C ILE A 397 -15.46 -27.93 8.67
N LYS A 398 -15.73 -29.21 8.94
CA LYS A 398 -15.19 -29.95 10.10
C LYS A 398 -13.67 -30.09 10.03
N ALA A 399 -13.13 -30.46 8.87
CA ALA A 399 -11.69 -30.50 8.63
C ALA A 399 -11.01 -29.13 8.76
N LEU A 400 -11.65 -28.06 8.29
CA LEU A 400 -11.18 -26.68 8.47
C LEU A 400 -11.25 -26.25 9.95
N GLN A 401 -12.28 -26.64 10.70
CA GLN A 401 -12.38 -26.40 12.14
C GLN A 401 -11.28 -27.13 12.92
N GLU A 402 -10.94 -28.38 12.56
CA GLU A 402 -9.79 -29.10 13.13
C GLU A 402 -8.46 -28.44 12.78
N GLN A 403 -8.28 -27.94 11.55
CA GLN A 403 -7.10 -27.15 11.18
C GLN A 403 -7.02 -25.84 11.98
N VAL A 404 -8.12 -25.10 12.13
CA VAL A 404 -8.16 -23.86 12.94
C VAL A 404 -7.87 -24.14 14.42
N ASN A 405 -8.40 -25.23 14.98
CA ASN A 405 -8.08 -25.66 16.34
C ASN A 405 -6.60 -26.08 16.48
N THR A 406 -6.03 -26.72 15.45
CA THR A 406 -4.61 -27.06 15.40
C THR A 406 -3.73 -25.80 15.32
N TRP A 407 -4.12 -24.81 14.53
CA TRP A 407 -3.45 -23.50 14.49
C TRP A 407 -3.58 -22.76 15.82
N ARG A 408 -4.75 -22.76 16.45
CA ARG A 408 -4.96 -22.18 17.79
C ARG A 408 -4.05 -22.84 18.83
N SER A 409 -3.95 -24.18 18.82
CA SER A 409 -3.05 -24.94 19.69
C SER A 409 -1.58 -24.58 19.43
N LYS A 410 -1.16 -24.44 18.16
CA LYS A 410 0.18 -23.97 17.78
C LYS A 410 0.47 -22.54 18.26
N TYR A 411 -0.49 -21.62 18.12
CA TYR A 411 -0.37 -20.25 18.65
C TYR A 411 -0.31 -20.23 20.18
N GLU A 412 -1.04 -21.12 20.86
CA GLU A 412 -1.00 -21.22 22.32
C GLU A 412 0.30 -21.87 22.82
N SER A 413 0.84 -22.88 22.12
CA SER A 413 2.19 -23.39 22.39
C SER A 413 3.27 -22.34 22.12
N LEU A 414 3.11 -21.53 21.06
CA LEU A 414 4.03 -20.43 20.75
C LEU A 414 3.95 -19.30 21.78
N ALA A 415 2.76 -18.98 22.29
CA ALA A 415 2.58 -18.03 23.39
C ALA A 415 3.21 -18.54 24.70
N LYS A 416 3.10 -19.85 24.98
CA LYS A 416 3.84 -20.50 26.07
C LYS A 416 5.35 -20.42 25.83
N LEU A 417 5.83 -20.68 24.61
CA LEU A 417 7.25 -20.56 24.25
C LEU A 417 7.77 -19.13 24.42
N TYR A 418 7.01 -18.10 24.02
CA TYR A 418 7.37 -16.70 24.27
C TYR A 418 7.36 -16.34 25.76
N SER A 419 6.43 -16.88 26.55
CA SER A 419 6.40 -16.70 28.00
C SER A 419 7.62 -17.38 28.67
N GLN A 420 7.98 -18.57 28.20
CA GLN A 420 9.11 -19.36 28.67
C GLN A 420 10.44 -18.72 28.29
N LEU A 421 10.62 -18.31 27.03
CA LEU A 421 11.77 -17.55 26.54
C LEU A 421 11.92 -16.20 27.26
N ARG A 422 10.81 -15.52 27.58
CA ARG A 422 10.83 -14.30 28.42
C ARG A 422 11.29 -14.61 29.85
N HIS A 423 10.91 -15.76 30.40
CA HIS A 423 11.37 -16.22 31.71
C HIS A 423 12.87 -16.56 31.67
N GLU A 424 13.31 -17.33 30.68
CA GLU A 424 14.70 -17.67 30.45
C GLU A 424 15.56 -16.44 30.19
N HIS A 425 15.07 -15.44 29.45
CA HIS A 425 15.79 -14.18 29.24
C HIS A 425 15.87 -13.31 30.51
N LEU A 426 14.86 -13.35 31.39
CA LEU A 426 14.92 -12.72 32.71
C LEU A 426 15.90 -13.44 33.65
N ASP A 427 15.89 -14.78 33.63
CA ASP A 427 16.80 -15.61 34.42
C ASP A 427 18.25 -15.50 33.90
N LEU A 428 18.44 -15.44 32.58
CA LEU A 428 19.73 -15.18 31.95
C LEU A 428 20.23 -13.77 32.25
N LEU A 429 19.36 -12.75 32.35
CA LEU A 429 19.73 -11.42 32.83
C LEU A 429 20.15 -11.44 34.31
N GLN A 430 19.49 -12.22 35.17
CA GLN A 430 19.94 -12.40 36.55
C GLN A 430 21.29 -13.13 36.63
N ARG A 431 21.46 -14.22 35.85
CA ARG A 431 22.72 -14.96 35.74
C ARG A 431 23.83 -14.08 35.18
N PHE A 432 23.57 -13.27 34.15
CA PHE A 432 24.53 -12.33 33.58
C PHE A 432 24.94 -11.27 34.61
N LYS A 433 23.99 -10.71 35.36
CA LYS A 433 24.29 -9.78 36.47
C LYS A 433 25.10 -10.44 37.58
N ALA A 434 24.83 -11.71 37.91
CA ALA A 434 25.59 -12.48 38.89
C ALA A 434 27.00 -12.85 38.39
N VAL A 435 27.15 -13.19 37.11
CA VAL A 435 28.44 -13.44 36.44
C VAL A 435 29.24 -12.15 36.33
N GLN A 436 28.60 -11.01 36.03
CA GLN A 436 29.26 -9.69 35.98
C GLN A 436 29.74 -9.24 37.37
N LEU A 437 28.96 -9.51 38.43
CA LEU A 437 29.39 -9.31 39.83
C LEU A 437 30.55 -10.25 40.21
N LYS A 438 30.50 -11.52 39.82
CA LYS A 438 31.61 -12.47 40.02
C LYS A 438 32.86 -12.09 39.21
N ALA A 439 32.70 -11.57 37.99
CA ALA A 439 33.80 -11.12 37.15
C ALA A 439 34.45 -9.86 37.74
N ALA A 440 33.67 -8.89 38.22
CA ALA A 440 34.20 -7.72 38.93
C ALA A 440 34.97 -8.14 40.22
N SER A 441 34.42 -9.07 41.00
CA SER A 441 35.07 -9.62 42.19
C SER A 441 36.35 -10.41 41.86
N ALA A 442 36.34 -11.21 40.79
CA ALA A 442 37.50 -11.95 40.30
C ALA A 442 38.59 -11.01 39.77
N GLN A 443 38.20 -9.94 39.07
CA GLN A 443 39.14 -8.92 38.59
C GLN A 443 39.82 -8.19 39.76
N GLU A 444 39.06 -7.81 40.80
CA GLU A 444 39.62 -7.21 42.02
C GLU A 444 40.55 -8.18 42.78
N ALA A 445 40.24 -9.49 42.77
CA ALA A 445 41.10 -10.52 43.36
C ALA A 445 42.38 -10.74 42.54
N ILE A 446 42.30 -10.70 41.20
CA ILE A 446 43.46 -10.76 40.30
C ILE A 446 44.33 -9.51 40.49
N GLU A 447 43.75 -8.32 40.58
CA GLU A 447 44.48 -7.06 40.76
C GLU A 447 45.20 -7.02 42.12
N LYS A 448 44.57 -7.53 43.19
CA LYS A 448 45.22 -7.75 44.49
C LYS A 448 46.34 -8.80 44.41
N ARG A 449 46.13 -9.91 43.70
CA ARG A 449 47.17 -10.93 43.48
C ARG A 449 48.35 -10.36 42.71
N GLU A 450 48.14 -9.62 41.62
CA GLU A 450 49.22 -8.99 40.87
C GLU A 450 49.96 -7.94 41.71
N LYS A 451 49.25 -7.18 42.56
CA LYS A 451 49.89 -6.24 43.49
C LYS A 451 50.80 -6.98 44.48
N LEU A 452 50.31 -8.08 45.09
CA LEU A 452 51.11 -8.94 45.94
C LEU A 452 52.27 -9.60 45.18
N GLU A 453 52.10 -9.97 43.91
CA GLU A 453 53.17 -10.55 43.09
C GLU A 453 54.24 -9.50 42.74
N ARG A 454 53.86 -8.24 42.51
CA ARG A 454 54.79 -7.11 42.37
C ARG A 454 55.54 -6.85 43.69
N GLU A 455 54.82 -6.82 44.83
CA GLU A 455 55.41 -6.66 46.16
C GLU A 455 56.36 -7.82 46.52
N ILE A 456 56.03 -9.06 46.16
CA ILE A 456 56.92 -10.22 46.30
C ILE A 456 58.13 -10.11 45.38
N LYS A 457 57.98 -9.62 44.14
CA LYS A 457 59.11 -9.38 43.23
C LYS A 457 60.05 -8.29 43.73
N THR A 458 59.54 -7.19 44.31
CA THR A 458 60.39 -6.18 44.97
C THR A 458 61.04 -6.74 46.24
N LYS A 459 60.30 -7.47 47.09
CA LYS A 459 60.85 -8.17 48.26
C LYS A 459 61.94 -9.17 47.91
N ASN A 460 61.80 -9.90 46.79
CA ASN A 460 62.82 -10.82 46.30
C ASN A 460 64.03 -10.08 45.73
N LEU A 461 63.86 -8.89 45.15
CA LEU A 461 64.98 -8.01 44.76
C LEU A 461 65.73 -7.50 46.00
N GLU A 462 65.00 -6.99 47.00
CA GLU A 462 65.53 -6.60 48.31
C GLU A 462 66.26 -7.77 48.99
N LEU A 463 65.71 -8.99 48.93
CA LEU A 463 66.35 -10.19 49.47
C LEU A 463 67.61 -10.56 48.69
N ALA A 464 67.62 -10.43 47.36
CA ALA A 464 68.79 -10.66 46.53
C ALA A 464 69.90 -9.63 46.77
N ASP A 465 69.55 -8.36 47.01
CA ASP A 465 70.50 -7.33 47.38
C ASP A 465 70.99 -7.48 48.84
N MET A 466 70.14 -7.89 49.78
CA MET A 466 70.59 -8.30 51.13
C MET A 466 71.49 -9.55 51.09
N ILE A 467 71.26 -10.49 50.17
CA ILE A 467 72.15 -11.64 49.95
C ILE A 467 73.48 -11.17 49.36
N ARG A 468 73.49 -10.23 48.40
CA ARG A 468 74.73 -9.62 47.88
C ARG A 468 75.47 -8.82 48.95
N GLU A 469 74.78 -8.12 49.84
CA GLU A 469 75.41 -7.42 50.97
C GLU A 469 75.94 -8.39 52.02
N ARG A 470 75.20 -9.47 52.33
CA ARG A 470 75.69 -10.59 53.15
C ARG A 470 76.94 -11.21 52.54
N ASP A 471 76.97 -11.40 51.22
CA ASP A 471 78.10 -12.06 50.53
C ASP A 471 79.30 -11.13 50.37
N ARG A 472 79.09 -9.81 50.21
CA ARG A 472 80.15 -8.81 50.39
C ARG A 472 80.67 -8.83 51.82
N ALA A 473 79.80 -8.80 52.83
CA ALA A 473 80.20 -8.85 54.24
C ALA A 473 80.87 -10.16 54.63
N LEU A 474 80.50 -11.29 54.01
CA LEU A 474 81.19 -12.58 54.14
C LEU A 474 82.57 -12.55 53.49
N HIS A 475 82.70 -11.98 52.28
CA HIS A 475 84.00 -11.81 51.64
C HIS A 475 84.91 -10.82 52.38
N ASP A 476 84.37 -9.73 52.93
CA ASP A 476 85.12 -8.81 53.79
C ASP A 476 85.50 -9.46 55.12
N LYS A 477 84.62 -10.28 55.70
CA LYS A 477 84.93 -11.12 56.86
C LYS A 477 85.99 -12.17 56.55
N ASP A 478 85.96 -12.84 55.40
CA ASP A 478 86.97 -13.82 55.00
C ASP A 478 88.30 -13.13 54.65
N ARG A 479 88.26 -11.91 54.11
CA ARG A 479 89.46 -11.10 53.84
C ARG A 479 90.09 -10.58 55.13
N ALA A 480 89.29 -10.11 56.08
CA ALA A 480 89.74 -9.75 57.43
C ALA A 480 90.19 -10.97 58.24
N SER A 481 89.47 -12.09 58.13
CA SER A 481 89.86 -13.36 58.73
C SER A 481 91.12 -13.90 58.09
N GLY A 482 91.37 -13.69 56.80
CA GLY A 482 92.60 -14.05 56.10
C GLY A 482 93.79 -13.25 56.60
N SER A 483 93.64 -11.92 56.71
CA SER A 483 94.65 -11.04 57.33
C SER A 483 94.95 -11.47 58.78
N SER A 484 93.91 -11.79 59.56
CA SER A 484 94.07 -12.29 60.93
C SER A 484 94.62 -13.73 60.98
N LYS A 485 94.41 -14.54 59.93
CA LYS A 485 94.99 -15.89 59.79
C LYS A 485 96.47 -15.81 59.45
N ASP A 486 96.89 -14.85 58.63
CA ASP A 486 98.29 -14.57 58.32
C ASP A 486 99.02 -13.97 59.54
N GLU A 487 98.37 -13.08 60.32
CA GLU A 487 98.90 -12.65 61.61
C GLU A 487 98.95 -13.79 62.63
N VAL A 488 97.93 -14.66 62.69
CA VAL A 488 97.95 -15.87 63.54
C VAL A 488 98.97 -16.89 63.03
N GLU A 489 99.26 -17.00 61.74
CA GLU A 489 100.34 -17.85 61.22
C GLU A 489 101.71 -17.25 61.49
N LYS A 490 101.86 -15.93 61.38
CA LYS A 490 103.10 -15.22 61.74
C LYS A 490 103.37 -15.34 63.23
N LEU A 491 102.37 -15.08 64.08
CA LEU A 491 102.41 -15.33 65.52
C LEU A 491 102.59 -16.80 65.85
N LYS A 492 102.04 -17.76 65.09
CA LYS A 492 102.32 -19.20 65.26
C LYS A 492 103.73 -19.60 64.80
N ARG A 493 104.35 -18.90 63.85
CA ARG A 493 105.75 -19.12 63.45
C ARG A 493 106.71 -18.49 64.45
N GLU A 494 106.40 -17.31 64.97
CA GLU A 494 107.11 -16.68 66.09
C GLU A 494 106.95 -17.48 67.39
N LEU A 495 105.74 -17.99 67.66
CA LEU A 495 105.46 -18.92 68.76
C LEU A 495 106.16 -20.26 68.54
N ARG A 496 106.23 -20.83 67.32
CA ARG A 496 107.06 -22.02 67.04
C ARG A 496 108.55 -21.76 67.24
N LEU A 497 109.07 -20.58 66.86
CA LEU A 497 110.46 -20.21 67.13
C LEU A 497 110.72 -19.84 68.60
N ALA A 498 109.68 -19.63 69.41
CA ALA A 498 109.75 -19.53 70.86
C ALA A 498 109.57 -20.92 71.52
N GLN A 499 108.74 -21.79 70.95
CA GLN A 499 108.51 -23.17 71.36
C GLN A 499 109.72 -24.04 71.03
N ASP A 500 110.40 -23.94 69.88
CA ASP A 500 111.68 -24.63 69.65
C ASP A 500 112.79 -24.16 70.62
N ARG A 501 112.67 -22.93 71.16
CA ARG A 501 113.52 -22.44 72.27
C ARG A 501 113.06 -22.94 73.64
N ALA A 502 111.78 -23.25 73.81
CA ALA A 502 111.21 -23.85 75.02
C ALA A 502 111.36 -25.37 75.04
N ASP A 503 111.29 -26.08 73.91
CA ASP A 503 111.41 -27.54 73.76
C ASP A 503 112.86 -28.00 73.98
N ASN A 504 113.83 -27.15 73.63
CA ASN A 504 115.22 -27.33 74.06
C ASN A 504 115.41 -27.12 75.58
N LEU A 505 114.45 -26.51 76.29
CA LEU A 505 114.37 -26.49 77.76
C LEU A 505 113.46 -27.60 78.32
N GLU A 506 112.37 -27.99 77.65
CA GLU A 506 111.46 -29.06 78.09
C GLU A 506 112.02 -30.47 77.87
N ARG A 507 113.03 -30.64 77.00
CA ARG A 507 113.88 -31.85 77.02
C ARG A 507 114.64 -32.05 78.35
N SER A 508 114.75 -31.03 79.21
CA SER A 508 115.19 -31.20 80.61
C SER A 508 114.06 -31.62 81.57
N LYS A 509 112.80 -31.60 81.12
CA LYS A 509 111.59 -31.96 81.88
C LYS A 509 110.90 -33.24 81.37
N GLY A 510 111.66 -34.15 80.77
CA GLY A 510 111.19 -35.46 80.28
C GLY A 510 110.64 -36.44 81.34
N ASN A 511 110.30 -35.99 82.55
CA ASN A 511 109.77 -36.81 83.65
C ASN A 511 108.25 -36.68 83.89
N GLU A 512 107.59 -35.65 83.35
CA GLU A 512 106.16 -35.40 83.66
C GLU A 512 105.19 -36.15 82.72
N LEU A 513 105.69 -36.67 81.59
CA LEU A 513 104.89 -37.34 80.55
C LEU A 513 104.38 -38.75 80.96
N SER A 514 104.92 -39.36 82.02
CA SER A 514 104.38 -40.62 82.57
C SER A 514 102.96 -40.47 83.15
N THR A 515 102.50 -39.24 83.38
CA THR A 515 101.21 -38.95 84.02
C THR A 515 100.04 -38.90 83.03
N MET A 516 100.30 -38.83 81.72
CA MET A 516 99.26 -38.67 80.69
C MET A 516 98.62 -39.99 80.25
N LEU A 517 99.37 -41.11 80.30
CA LEU A 517 98.88 -42.44 79.91
C LEU A 517 97.68 -42.93 80.75
N SER A 518 97.55 -42.48 81.99
CA SER A 518 96.47 -42.90 82.90
C SER A 518 95.10 -42.26 82.59
N LYS A 519 95.06 -41.21 81.74
CA LYS A 519 93.78 -40.58 81.33
C LYS A 519 93.11 -41.27 80.14
N TYR A 520 93.86 -41.82 79.19
CA TYR A 520 93.28 -42.47 78.01
C TYR A 520 92.57 -43.81 78.28
N ASN A 521 92.94 -44.52 79.36
CA ASN A 521 92.19 -45.71 79.79
C ASN A 521 90.76 -45.39 80.28
N ARG A 522 90.42 -44.12 80.52
CA ARG A 522 89.10 -43.71 80.99
C ARG A 522 88.10 -43.49 79.84
N GLU A 523 88.58 -43.15 78.64
CA GLU A 523 87.72 -42.95 77.46
C GLU A 523 87.26 -44.29 76.82
N MET A 524 87.92 -45.41 77.14
CA MET A 524 87.43 -46.74 76.76
C MET A 524 86.20 -47.20 77.57
N SER A 525 86.04 -46.72 78.80
CA SER A 525 84.90 -47.10 79.66
C SER A 525 83.57 -46.55 79.13
N ASP A 526 83.59 -45.35 78.55
CA ASP A 526 82.39 -44.62 78.17
C ASP A 526 81.79 -45.13 76.83
N LEU A 527 82.56 -45.87 76.03
CA LEU A 527 82.11 -46.47 74.77
C LEU A 527 81.47 -47.86 74.94
N GLU A 528 81.84 -48.62 75.97
CA GLU A 528 81.21 -49.93 76.26
C GLU A 528 79.83 -49.78 76.93
N GLU A 529 79.61 -48.69 77.69
CA GLU A 529 78.32 -48.39 78.32
C GLU A 529 77.28 -47.87 77.31
N ALA A 530 77.71 -47.09 76.31
CA ALA A 530 76.85 -46.61 75.22
C ALA A 530 76.29 -47.74 74.33
N LEU A 531 77.03 -48.85 74.18
CA LEU A 531 76.63 -49.98 73.32
C LEU A 531 75.70 -50.96 74.05
N ARG A 532 75.81 -51.08 75.38
CA ARG A 532 74.86 -51.87 76.21
C ARG A 532 73.48 -51.21 76.34
N ASN A 533 73.43 -49.88 76.42
CA ASN A 533 72.16 -49.16 76.51
C ASN A 533 71.31 -49.22 75.22
N LYS A 534 71.93 -49.33 74.03
CA LYS A 534 71.19 -49.55 72.78
C LYS A 534 70.67 -50.98 72.60
N SER A 535 71.37 -52.00 73.11
CA SER A 535 70.91 -53.38 73.01
C SER A 535 69.69 -53.65 73.89
N ARG A 536 69.64 -53.10 75.11
CA ARG A 536 68.50 -53.29 76.02
C ARG A 536 67.22 -52.57 75.58
N ALA A 537 67.35 -51.48 74.82
CA ALA A 537 66.22 -50.79 74.20
C ALA A 537 65.64 -51.53 72.97
N LEU A 538 66.37 -52.50 72.40
CA LEU A 538 65.91 -53.29 71.24
C LEU A 538 64.97 -54.43 71.67
N GLU A 539 65.27 -55.09 72.80
CA GLU A 539 64.44 -56.17 73.36
C GLU A 539 63.12 -55.64 73.93
N GLU A 540 63.11 -54.44 74.50
CA GLU A 540 61.89 -53.77 75.02
C GLU A 540 60.98 -53.22 73.90
N ALA A 541 61.51 -53.10 72.68
CA ALA A 541 60.73 -52.79 71.47
C ALA A 541 60.15 -54.06 70.81
N GLN A 542 60.82 -55.21 70.92
CA GLN A 542 60.33 -56.48 70.35
C GLN A 542 59.17 -57.11 71.15
N SER A 543 59.07 -56.87 72.46
CA SER A 543 57.93 -57.36 73.25
C SER A 543 56.64 -56.56 73.01
N LYS A 544 56.73 -55.30 72.55
CA LYS A 544 55.57 -54.43 72.23
C LYS A 544 55.02 -54.57 70.82
N ILE A 545 55.65 -55.38 69.95
CA ILE A 545 55.17 -55.62 68.58
C ILE A 545 54.23 -56.83 68.51
N ARG A 546 54.15 -57.67 69.56
CA ARG A 546 53.31 -58.90 69.55
C ARG A 546 51.86 -58.74 70.01
N GLU A 547 51.46 -57.54 70.43
CA GLU A 547 50.08 -57.21 70.84
C GLU A 547 49.44 -56.09 69.96
N GLY A 548 50.09 -55.69 68.86
CA GLY A 548 49.62 -54.63 67.95
C GLY A 548 49.18 -55.07 66.55
N ASP A 549 49.34 -56.35 66.20
CA ASP A 549 49.07 -56.88 64.85
C ASP A 549 47.56 -57.08 64.56
N SER A 550 46.79 -57.42 65.61
CA SER A 550 45.34 -57.64 65.59
C SER A 550 44.57 -56.48 64.95
N ASP A 551 44.80 -55.28 65.49
CA ASP A 551 43.94 -54.12 65.20
C ASP A 551 44.34 -53.44 63.88
N LEU A 552 45.55 -53.72 63.38
CA LEU A 552 46.03 -53.19 62.09
C LEU A 552 45.61 -54.06 60.90
N GLU A 553 45.60 -55.40 61.04
CA GLU A 553 45.02 -56.29 60.01
C GLU A 553 43.52 -56.05 59.83
N GLN A 554 42.79 -55.81 60.93
CA GLN A 554 41.34 -55.61 60.87
C GLN A 554 40.99 -54.27 60.19
N LEU A 555 41.73 -53.20 60.51
CA LEU A 555 41.51 -51.86 59.92
C LEU A 555 42.03 -51.78 58.46
N LEU A 556 42.99 -52.62 58.07
CA LEU A 556 43.37 -52.80 56.66
C LEU A 556 42.27 -53.50 55.86
N ARG A 557 41.68 -54.59 56.37
CA ARG A 557 40.58 -55.29 55.67
C ARG A 557 39.34 -54.41 55.48
N ASP A 558 38.92 -53.69 56.51
CA ASP A 558 37.78 -52.76 56.41
C ASP A 558 38.04 -51.65 55.36
N LYS A 559 39.31 -51.23 55.19
CA LYS A 559 39.71 -50.25 54.16
C LYS A 559 39.90 -50.86 52.77
N GLU A 560 40.28 -52.12 52.67
CA GLU A 560 40.35 -52.85 51.40
C GLU A 560 38.95 -53.20 50.88
N GLU A 561 38.00 -53.61 51.73
CA GLU A 561 36.59 -53.78 51.35
C GLU A 561 35.93 -52.44 50.94
N GLU A 562 36.17 -51.34 51.68
CA GLU A 562 35.70 -50.01 51.24
C GLU A 562 36.29 -49.62 49.87
N LEU A 563 37.57 -49.92 49.60
CA LEU A 563 38.23 -49.63 48.32
C LEU A 563 37.74 -50.53 47.17
N GLU A 564 37.39 -51.79 47.43
CA GLU A 564 36.78 -52.66 46.42
C GLU A 564 35.34 -52.22 46.09
N VAL A 565 34.55 -51.82 47.09
CA VAL A 565 33.21 -51.24 46.86
C VAL A 565 33.32 -49.90 46.10
N TYR A 566 34.30 -49.05 46.42
CA TYR A 566 34.54 -47.81 45.68
C TYR A 566 35.01 -48.05 44.23
N LYS A 567 35.85 -49.07 44.00
CA LYS A 567 36.22 -49.50 42.64
C LYS A 567 35.02 -50.03 41.88
N ALA A 568 34.23 -50.93 42.45
CA ALA A 568 33.04 -51.47 41.79
C ALA A 568 32.04 -50.36 41.42
N GLY A 569 31.82 -49.39 42.30
CA GLY A 569 30.99 -48.21 42.00
C GLY A 569 31.58 -47.28 40.93
N MET A 570 32.91 -47.10 40.92
CA MET A 570 33.58 -46.26 39.93
C MET A 570 33.71 -46.95 38.56
N ASP A 571 33.88 -48.26 38.52
CA ASP A 571 33.91 -49.05 37.28
C ASP A 571 32.50 -49.18 36.67
N GLN A 572 31.46 -49.36 37.49
CA GLN A 572 30.05 -49.31 37.05
C GLN A 572 29.71 -47.94 36.44
N THR A 573 30.08 -46.84 37.11
CA THR A 573 29.83 -45.48 36.59
C THR A 573 30.73 -45.13 35.39
N LEU A 574 31.92 -45.71 35.25
CA LEU A 574 32.76 -45.60 34.05
C LEU A 574 32.17 -46.36 32.85
N ILE A 575 31.56 -47.52 33.07
CA ILE A 575 30.85 -48.26 32.01
C ILE A 575 29.63 -47.46 31.55
N GLU A 576 28.81 -46.95 32.47
CA GLU A 576 27.66 -46.08 32.15
C GLU A 576 28.10 -44.78 31.43
N LEU A 577 29.21 -44.16 31.83
CA LEU A 577 29.80 -43.01 31.14
C LEU A 577 30.32 -43.35 29.74
N ASN A 578 30.84 -44.57 29.52
CA ASN A 578 31.35 -45.00 28.23
C ASN A 578 30.21 -45.38 27.26
N GLU A 579 29.14 -46.01 27.75
CA GLU A 579 27.91 -46.27 26.99
C GLU A 579 27.17 -44.96 26.64
N LEU A 580 27.14 -43.99 27.57
CA LEU A 580 26.63 -42.64 27.27
C LEU A 580 27.48 -41.93 26.22
N LYS A 581 28.82 -42.00 26.30
CA LYS A 581 29.71 -41.39 25.31
C LYS A 581 29.60 -42.01 23.92
N GLN A 582 29.44 -43.33 23.82
CA GLN A 582 29.28 -44.00 22.51
C GLN A 582 27.93 -43.66 21.87
N ASN A 583 26.85 -43.56 22.65
CA ASN A 583 25.54 -43.16 22.10
C ASN A 583 25.45 -41.66 21.77
N GLN A 584 26.17 -40.79 22.50
CA GLN A 584 26.18 -39.34 22.23
C GLN A 584 26.97 -38.98 20.97
N GLY A 585 28.05 -39.69 20.63
CA GLY A 585 28.89 -39.35 19.47
C GLY A 585 28.16 -39.36 18.11
N GLU A 586 27.24 -40.31 17.89
CA GLU A 586 26.44 -40.34 16.65
C GLU A 586 25.23 -39.40 16.67
N THR A 587 24.71 -39.07 17.86
CA THR A 587 23.57 -38.13 17.99
C THR A 587 24.01 -36.68 17.94
N ASP A 588 25.15 -36.30 18.54
CA ASP A 588 25.69 -34.93 18.43
C ASP A 588 26.09 -34.60 16.99
N HIS A 589 26.76 -35.50 16.24
CA HIS A 589 27.07 -35.25 14.83
C HIS A 589 25.82 -35.13 13.93
N ALA A 590 24.74 -35.84 14.26
CA ALA A 590 23.46 -35.70 13.56
C ALA A 590 22.72 -34.39 13.93
N LEU A 591 22.85 -33.93 15.19
CA LEU A 591 22.26 -32.69 15.67
C LEU A 591 23.03 -31.46 15.17
N ASP A 592 24.36 -31.44 15.24
CA ASP A 592 25.20 -30.38 14.67
C ASP A 592 24.95 -30.26 13.16
N GLY A 593 24.89 -31.39 12.43
CA GLY A 593 24.55 -31.38 11.00
C GLY A 593 23.14 -30.83 10.71
N GLN A 594 22.17 -31.04 11.60
CA GLN A 594 20.83 -30.42 11.48
C GLN A 594 20.83 -28.93 11.87
N ILE A 595 21.62 -28.53 12.86
CA ILE A 595 21.77 -27.14 13.29
C ILE A 595 22.45 -26.32 12.18
N ASP A 596 23.54 -26.81 11.61
CA ASP A 596 24.21 -26.18 10.47
C ASP A 596 23.29 -26.09 9.24
N ALA A 597 22.52 -27.14 8.93
CA ALA A 597 21.53 -27.10 7.86
C ALA A 597 20.40 -26.09 8.12
N LEU A 598 19.96 -25.93 9.37
CA LEU A 598 18.98 -24.92 9.76
C LEU A 598 19.54 -23.51 9.72
N ILE A 599 20.81 -23.32 10.09
CA ILE A 599 21.51 -22.02 10.01
C ILE A 599 21.69 -21.61 8.55
N LEU A 600 22.20 -22.48 7.68
CA LEU A 600 22.26 -22.22 6.23
C LEU A 600 20.87 -21.88 5.67
N SER A 601 19.86 -22.71 5.96
CA SER A 601 18.49 -22.48 5.48
C SER A 601 17.86 -21.17 5.98
N ASN A 602 18.32 -20.62 7.09
CA ASN A 602 17.87 -19.31 7.57
C ASN A 602 18.69 -18.16 6.96
N LEU A 603 19.99 -18.36 6.73
CA LEU A 603 20.83 -17.41 5.99
C LEU A 603 20.37 -17.23 4.54
N ASP A 604 20.01 -18.31 3.84
CA ASP A 604 19.49 -18.26 2.48
C ASP A 604 18.20 -17.43 2.40
N LYS A 605 17.24 -17.70 3.29
CA LYS A 605 15.98 -16.92 3.39
C LYS A 605 16.21 -15.44 3.71
N ILE A 606 17.23 -15.13 4.51
CA ILE A 606 17.61 -13.75 4.83
C ILE A 606 18.21 -13.07 3.60
N ASN A 607 19.09 -13.75 2.87
CA ASN A 607 19.64 -13.25 1.61
C ASN A 607 18.54 -13.02 0.56
N ASP A 608 17.58 -13.94 0.42
CA ASP A 608 16.39 -13.77 -0.44
C ASP A 608 15.58 -12.51 -0.07
N ILE A 609 15.40 -12.24 1.22
CA ILE A 609 14.70 -11.04 1.71
C ILE A 609 15.49 -9.77 1.36
N ILE A 610 16.81 -9.76 1.59
CA ILE A 610 17.67 -8.61 1.24
C ILE A 610 17.68 -8.38 -0.28
N ASP A 611 17.79 -9.43 -1.09
CA ASP A 611 17.74 -9.35 -2.56
C ASP A 611 16.39 -8.84 -3.06
N SER A 612 15.28 -9.28 -2.45
CA SER A 612 13.94 -8.77 -2.74
C SER A 612 13.82 -7.27 -2.41
N VAL A 613 14.41 -6.82 -1.29
CA VAL A 613 14.42 -5.40 -0.90
C VAL A 613 15.34 -4.56 -1.80
N LEU A 614 16.52 -5.07 -2.18
CA LEU A 614 17.40 -4.45 -3.18
C LEU A 614 16.71 -4.33 -4.53
N GLN A 615 16.01 -5.37 -4.98
CA GLN A 615 15.25 -5.39 -6.24
C GLN A 615 14.04 -4.43 -6.19
N ALA A 616 13.39 -4.28 -5.03
CA ALA A 616 12.37 -3.24 -4.84
C ALA A 616 12.96 -1.82 -4.88
N GLY A 617 14.17 -1.62 -4.32
CA GLY A 617 14.95 -0.39 -4.45
C GLY A 617 15.32 -0.08 -5.90
N VAL A 618 15.74 -1.09 -6.67
CA VAL A 618 15.98 -1.00 -8.12
C VAL A 618 14.71 -0.58 -8.85
N SER A 619 13.57 -1.26 -8.65
CA SER A 619 12.29 -0.91 -9.29
C SER A 619 11.93 0.55 -9.03
N ARG A 620 12.04 1.02 -7.78
CA ARG A 620 11.72 2.40 -7.40
C ARG A 620 12.58 3.44 -8.15
N VAL A 621 13.85 3.16 -8.37
CA VAL A 621 14.76 4.06 -9.10
C VAL A 621 14.58 3.95 -10.61
N ASP A 622 14.31 2.75 -11.15
CA ASP A 622 13.95 2.53 -12.56
C ASP A 622 12.60 3.20 -12.91
N ASP A 623 11.61 3.15 -12.01
CA ASP A 623 10.32 3.86 -12.13
C ASP A 623 10.55 5.38 -12.18
N ALA A 624 11.40 5.91 -11.29
CA ALA A 624 11.78 7.33 -11.27
C ALA A 624 12.60 7.76 -12.51
N LEU A 625 13.39 6.85 -13.11
CA LEU A 625 14.08 7.06 -14.38
C LEU A 625 13.09 7.11 -15.56
N TYR A 626 12.08 6.26 -15.57
CA TYR A 626 11.02 6.31 -16.57
C TYR A 626 10.19 7.61 -16.45
N GLU A 627 9.85 8.02 -15.23
CA GLU A 627 9.24 9.33 -14.98
C GLU A 627 10.15 10.50 -15.37
N LEU A 628 11.46 10.37 -15.18
CA LEU A 628 12.45 11.35 -15.66
C LEU A 628 12.36 11.49 -17.19
N ASP A 629 12.35 10.38 -17.93
CA ASP A 629 12.39 10.41 -19.40
C ASP A 629 11.03 10.66 -20.09
N SER A 630 9.90 10.47 -19.39
CA SER A 630 8.54 10.63 -19.93
C SER A 630 8.15 12.09 -20.25
N SER A 631 7.85 12.42 -21.51
CA SER A 631 7.41 13.78 -21.90
C SER A 631 6.04 14.19 -21.32
N MET A 632 5.25 13.26 -20.80
CA MET A 632 3.95 13.54 -20.16
C MET A 632 4.09 13.95 -18.68
N GLN A 633 5.20 13.61 -18.04
CA GLN A 633 5.43 13.86 -16.61
C GLN A 633 6.26 15.14 -16.45
N ALA A 634 5.69 16.24 -15.93
CA ALA A 634 6.43 17.51 -15.81
C ALA A 634 7.44 17.56 -14.63
N GLY A 635 7.52 16.51 -13.81
CA GLY A 635 8.27 16.53 -12.54
C GLY A 635 7.69 17.51 -11.51
N ASN A 636 8.40 17.75 -10.41
CA ASN A 636 7.93 18.70 -9.39
C ASN A 636 8.08 20.16 -9.86
N GLN A 637 7.02 20.71 -10.44
CA GLN A 637 6.97 22.10 -10.92
C GLN A 637 7.16 23.17 -9.81
N ASN A 638 7.04 22.80 -8.53
CA ASN A 638 7.32 23.70 -7.40
C ASN A 638 8.79 23.62 -6.94
N ALA A 639 9.61 22.74 -7.51
CA ALA A 639 11.03 22.65 -7.14
C ALA A 639 11.81 23.90 -7.60
N SER A 640 12.65 24.42 -6.71
CA SER A 640 13.68 25.42 -7.01
C SER A 640 15.06 24.73 -7.16
N PRO A 641 16.05 25.37 -7.81
CA PRO A 641 17.42 24.85 -7.86
C PRO A 641 18.00 24.60 -6.46
N SER A 642 17.74 25.51 -5.51
CA SER A 642 18.17 25.37 -4.11
C SER A 642 17.54 24.15 -3.41
N TYR A 643 16.29 23.83 -3.70
CA TYR A 643 15.63 22.63 -3.19
C TYR A 643 16.24 21.35 -3.81
N VAL A 644 16.48 21.34 -5.12
CA VAL A 644 17.16 20.20 -5.80
C VAL A 644 18.54 19.95 -5.20
N LEU A 645 19.34 20.99 -4.95
CA LEU A 645 20.66 20.87 -4.31
C LEU A 645 20.55 20.19 -2.93
N SER A 646 19.55 20.55 -2.12
CA SER A 646 19.31 19.89 -0.82
C SER A 646 18.88 18.42 -0.95
N GLN A 647 18.15 18.05 -2.00
CA GLN A 647 17.81 16.64 -2.26
C GLN A 647 19.04 15.85 -2.74
N ILE A 648 19.94 16.45 -3.52
CA ILE A 648 21.20 15.82 -3.93
C ILE A 648 22.10 15.57 -2.71
N GLU A 649 22.19 16.53 -1.78
CA GLU A 649 22.91 16.38 -0.51
C GLU A 649 22.30 15.26 0.36
N LYS A 650 20.97 15.19 0.46
CA LYS A 650 20.24 14.09 1.14
C LYS A 650 20.55 12.74 0.50
N ALA A 651 20.50 12.64 -0.84
CA ALA A 651 20.79 11.40 -1.56
C ALA A 651 22.25 10.93 -1.32
N SER A 652 23.20 11.86 -1.37
CA SER A 652 24.62 11.62 -1.09
C SER A 652 24.86 11.11 0.35
N GLY A 653 24.20 11.69 1.35
CA GLY A 653 24.20 11.19 2.73
C GLY A 653 23.62 9.78 2.85
N SER A 654 22.41 9.55 2.31
CA SER A 654 21.75 8.24 2.38
C SER A 654 22.51 7.11 1.66
N ALA A 655 23.27 7.42 0.60
CA ALA A 655 24.15 6.47 -0.06
C ALA A 655 25.30 6.01 0.85
N MET A 656 25.85 6.94 1.66
CA MET A 656 26.91 6.64 2.62
C MET A 656 26.38 5.85 3.83
N GLU A 657 25.18 6.19 4.32
CA GLU A 657 24.48 5.42 5.35
C GLU A 657 24.20 3.98 4.88
N PHE A 658 23.69 3.82 3.65
CA PHE A 658 23.48 2.50 3.03
C PHE A 658 24.78 1.71 2.88
N ALA A 659 25.85 2.33 2.36
CA ALA A 659 27.15 1.67 2.24
C ALA A 659 27.70 1.21 3.60
N THR A 660 27.53 2.01 4.64
CA THR A 660 27.94 1.67 6.01
C THR A 660 27.11 0.52 6.57
N ALA A 661 25.79 0.56 6.42
CA ALA A 661 24.89 -0.52 6.86
C ALA A 661 25.15 -1.84 6.13
N PHE A 662 25.47 -1.80 4.83
CA PHE A 662 25.82 -3.00 4.06
C PHE A 662 27.19 -3.58 4.47
N ASN A 663 28.18 -2.72 4.74
CA ASN A 663 29.48 -3.18 5.25
C ASN A 663 29.36 -3.81 6.64
N ASN A 664 28.53 -3.26 7.53
CA ASN A 664 28.25 -3.88 8.83
C ASN A 664 27.55 -5.24 8.66
N PHE A 665 26.59 -5.36 7.73
CA PHE A 665 25.96 -6.65 7.37
C PHE A 665 26.99 -7.70 6.89
N ILE A 666 27.98 -7.31 6.07
CA ILE A 666 29.09 -8.20 5.66
C ILE A 666 29.96 -8.60 6.86
N ALA A 667 30.26 -7.67 7.77
CA ALA A 667 31.18 -7.89 8.88
C ALA A 667 30.57 -8.72 10.03
N ASP A 668 29.32 -8.44 10.39
CA ASP A 668 28.60 -9.10 11.50
C ASP A 668 28.02 -10.48 11.12
N GLY A 669 27.89 -10.75 9.80
CA GLY A 669 27.53 -12.06 9.27
C GLY A 669 26.18 -12.58 9.80
N PRO A 670 26.10 -13.86 10.26
CA PRO A 670 24.86 -14.45 10.76
C PRO A 670 24.21 -13.74 11.95
N ASN A 671 24.97 -12.92 12.70
CA ASN A 671 24.47 -12.17 13.86
C ASN A 671 24.06 -10.72 13.52
N SER A 672 24.11 -10.34 12.26
CA SER A 672 23.82 -8.97 11.80
C SER A 672 22.34 -8.58 11.96
N THR A 673 22.07 -7.28 12.16
CA THR A 673 20.69 -6.76 12.34
C THR A 673 20.13 -6.19 11.04
N HIS A 674 19.44 -7.04 10.27
CA HIS A 674 18.87 -6.75 8.94
C HIS A 674 17.94 -5.51 8.86
N SER A 675 17.33 -5.10 9.98
CA SER A 675 16.36 -3.99 10.01
C SER A 675 16.95 -2.64 9.57
N GLU A 676 18.20 -2.37 9.92
CA GLU A 676 18.86 -1.10 9.58
C GLU A 676 19.21 -1.03 8.10
N LEU A 677 19.70 -2.14 7.54
CA LEU A 677 19.98 -2.29 6.12
C LEU A 677 18.71 -2.09 5.26
N ILE A 678 17.61 -2.74 5.62
CA ILE A 678 16.32 -2.62 4.92
C ILE A 678 15.79 -1.16 4.95
N LYS A 679 15.98 -0.45 6.07
CA LYS A 679 15.65 0.98 6.16
C LYS A 679 16.54 1.82 5.25
N ALA A 680 17.85 1.61 5.28
CA ALA A 680 18.81 2.36 4.48
C ALA A 680 18.57 2.20 2.97
N ILE A 681 18.28 0.98 2.48
CA ILE A 681 17.91 0.73 1.07
C ILE A 681 16.66 1.55 0.68
N ASN A 682 15.64 1.59 1.54
CA ASN A 682 14.41 2.33 1.27
C ASN A 682 14.60 3.85 1.28
N VAL A 683 15.36 4.39 2.25
CA VAL A 683 15.67 5.82 2.33
C VAL A 683 16.51 6.27 1.13
N PHE A 684 17.54 5.52 0.77
CA PHE A 684 18.44 5.85 -0.34
C PHE A 684 17.74 5.78 -1.70
N SER A 685 17.01 4.69 -2.00
CA SER A 685 16.23 4.59 -3.24
C SER A 685 15.14 5.68 -3.35
N GLY A 686 14.50 6.05 -2.24
CA GLY A 686 13.57 7.18 -2.18
C GLY A 686 14.23 8.53 -2.45
N ALA A 687 15.38 8.80 -1.83
CA ALA A 687 16.11 10.06 -2.02
C ALA A 687 16.61 10.26 -3.46
N VAL A 688 17.01 9.18 -4.15
CA VAL A 688 17.39 9.24 -5.57
C VAL A 688 16.18 9.47 -6.48
N ALA A 689 15.03 8.88 -6.16
CA ALA A 689 13.77 9.18 -6.86
C ALA A 689 13.34 10.65 -6.67
N ASP A 690 13.45 11.19 -5.46
CA ASP A 690 13.24 12.62 -5.17
C ASP A 690 14.17 13.49 -6.04
N VAL A 691 15.46 13.15 -6.15
CA VAL A 691 16.42 13.89 -7.00
C VAL A 691 15.98 13.90 -8.46
N CYS A 692 15.50 12.78 -9.01
CA CYS A 692 15.02 12.71 -10.40
C CYS A 692 13.81 13.62 -10.63
N SER A 693 12.76 13.48 -9.82
CA SER A 693 11.52 14.26 -9.98
C SER A 693 11.73 15.77 -9.79
N ASN A 694 12.56 16.16 -8.81
CA ASN A 694 12.84 17.57 -8.55
C ASN A 694 13.80 18.18 -9.59
N THR A 695 14.83 17.44 -10.05
CA THR A 695 15.71 17.90 -11.14
C THR A 695 14.91 18.14 -12.41
N LYS A 696 14.00 17.22 -12.75
CA LYS A 696 13.11 17.37 -13.90
C LYS A 696 12.25 18.62 -13.81
N GLY A 697 11.67 18.88 -12.65
CA GLY A 697 10.90 20.11 -12.42
C GLY A 697 11.71 21.38 -12.72
N VAL A 698 12.99 21.40 -12.32
CA VAL A 698 13.90 22.54 -12.50
C VAL A 698 14.42 22.71 -13.94
N VAL A 699 14.27 21.72 -14.82
CA VAL A 699 14.59 21.86 -16.26
C VAL A 699 13.86 23.04 -16.92
N ARG A 700 12.66 23.40 -16.44
CA ARG A 700 11.91 24.58 -16.91
C ARG A 700 12.67 25.91 -16.77
N LEU A 701 13.72 25.93 -15.95
CA LEU A 701 14.59 27.09 -15.67
C LEU A 701 15.89 27.07 -16.49
N ALA A 702 16.12 26.05 -17.31
CA ALA A 702 17.28 25.97 -18.19
C ALA A 702 17.17 27.00 -19.33
N THR A 703 18.30 27.65 -19.63
CA THR A 703 18.38 28.77 -20.60
C THR A 703 18.59 28.34 -22.05
N ASP A 704 18.99 27.08 -22.28
CA ASP A 704 19.30 26.47 -23.57
C ASP A 704 19.04 24.95 -23.46
N ASP A 705 18.59 24.31 -24.54
CA ASP A 705 18.28 22.88 -24.58
C ASP A 705 19.50 22.02 -24.22
N LYS A 706 20.71 22.49 -24.52
CA LYS A 706 21.96 21.83 -24.08
C LYS A 706 22.10 21.74 -22.55
N LYS A 707 21.58 22.73 -21.81
CA LYS A 707 21.57 22.70 -20.34
C LYS A 707 20.48 21.77 -19.83
N THR A 708 19.29 21.78 -20.45
CA THR A 708 18.22 20.80 -20.24
C THR A 708 18.76 19.38 -20.35
N ASP A 709 19.35 19.04 -21.49
CA ASP A 709 19.93 17.71 -21.74
C ASP A 709 21.02 17.35 -20.75
N SER A 710 21.89 18.31 -20.38
CA SER A 710 22.95 18.09 -19.40
C SER A 710 22.41 17.76 -18.01
N LEU A 711 21.36 18.46 -17.54
CA LEU A 711 20.71 18.21 -16.26
C LEU A 711 20.00 16.86 -16.24
N MET A 712 19.22 16.58 -17.27
CA MET A 712 18.51 15.31 -17.44
C MET A 712 19.49 14.14 -17.48
N GLN A 713 20.58 14.27 -18.24
CA GLN A 713 21.64 13.27 -18.28
C GLN A 713 22.40 13.16 -16.95
N GLY A 714 22.55 14.24 -16.18
CA GLY A 714 23.13 14.23 -14.85
C GLY A 714 22.30 13.42 -13.85
N ALA A 715 20.98 13.66 -13.81
CA ALA A 715 20.05 12.89 -12.99
C ALA A 715 19.97 11.43 -13.44
N ARG A 716 19.88 11.19 -14.76
CA ARG A 716 19.89 9.83 -15.34
C ARG A 716 21.15 9.06 -14.94
N GLN A 717 22.33 9.69 -15.01
CA GLN A 717 23.59 9.06 -14.61
C GLN A 717 23.62 8.70 -13.11
N ALA A 718 23.14 9.57 -12.22
CA ALA A 718 23.11 9.30 -10.77
C ALA A 718 22.12 8.19 -10.38
N ALA A 719 20.96 8.13 -11.03
CA ALA A 719 20.00 7.05 -10.83
C ALA A 719 20.49 5.72 -11.44
N GLN A 720 21.12 5.73 -12.61
CA GLN A 720 21.73 4.53 -13.21
C GLN A 720 22.86 3.95 -12.36
N SER A 721 23.75 4.77 -11.79
CA SER A 721 24.78 4.28 -10.86
C SER A 721 24.17 3.73 -9.57
N THR A 722 23.06 4.30 -9.09
CA THR A 722 22.30 3.77 -7.94
C THR A 722 21.70 2.39 -8.24
N VAL A 723 21.12 2.20 -9.42
CA VAL A 723 20.62 0.89 -9.87
C VAL A 723 21.75 -0.12 -10.02
N GLN A 724 22.91 0.29 -10.54
CA GLN A 724 24.10 -0.57 -10.60
C GLN A 724 24.63 -0.95 -9.21
N PHE A 725 24.60 -0.03 -8.25
CA PHE A 725 24.98 -0.28 -6.85
C PHE A 725 24.08 -1.36 -6.23
N PHE A 726 22.76 -1.21 -6.29
CA PHE A 726 21.85 -2.23 -5.74
C PHE A 726 21.97 -3.58 -6.47
N ARG A 727 22.05 -3.60 -7.81
CA ARG A 727 22.23 -4.85 -8.57
C ARG A 727 23.59 -5.50 -8.34
N GLY A 728 24.63 -4.72 -8.04
CA GLY A 728 25.97 -5.20 -7.73
C GLY A 728 26.07 -5.94 -6.39
N LEU A 729 25.13 -5.68 -5.47
CA LEU A 729 25.11 -6.23 -4.12
C LEU A 729 24.12 -7.39 -3.92
N GLN A 730 23.49 -7.88 -4.99
CA GLN A 730 22.61 -9.04 -4.93
C GLN A 730 23.40 -10.30 -4.55
N SER A 731 22.82 -11.17 -3.73
CA SER A 731 23.48 -12.33 -3.11
C SER A 731 24.22 -13.22 -4.13
N PHE A 732 23.57 -13.55 -5.26
CA PHE A 732 24.14 -14.34 -6.36
C PHE A 732 25.37 -13.71 -7.04
N ARG A 733 25.63 -12.40 -6.84
CA ARG A 733 26.84 -11.72 -7.34
C ARG A 733 27.96 -11.66 -6.31
N LEU A 734 27.61 -11.78 -5.03
CA LEU A 734 28.55 -11.82 -3.92
C LEU A 734 28.87 -13.27 -3.50
N GLU A 735 28.24 -14.27 -4.13
CA GLU A 735 28.51 -15.68 -3.95
C GLU A 735 29.98 -16.00 -4.31
N GLY A 736 30.66 -16.79 -3.48
CA GLY A 736 32.07 -17.14 -3.65
C GLY A 736 33.10 -16.03 -3.39
N MET A 737 32.69 -14.78 -3.12
CA MET A 737 33.61 -13.68 -2.77
C MET A 737 34.04 -13.71 -1.30
N GLU A 738 35.28 -13.32 -1.01
CA GLU A 738 35.72 -13.08 0.37
C GLU A 738 35.09 -11.79 0.96
N PRO A 739 34.91 -11.68 2.30
CA PRO A 739 34.31 -10.49 2.92
C PRO A 739 35.00 -9.17 2.56
N LEU A 740 36.33 -9.20 2.37
CA LEU A 740 37.10 -8.03 1.92
C LEU A 740 36.67 -7.58 0.51
N GLN A 741 36.54 -8.53 -0.42
CA GLN A 741 36.12 -8.28 -1.81
C GLN A 741 34.67 -7.76 -1.86
N LYS A 742 33.77 -8.30 -1.03
CA LYS A 742 32.39 -7.79 -0.91
C LYS A 742 32.38 -6.32 -0.45
N THR A 743 33.23 -5.98 0.51
CA THR A 743 33.40 -4.61 1.02
C THR A 743 33.93 -3.67 -0.07
N ASP A 744 34.88 -4.12 -0.90
CA ASP A 744 35.38 -3.35 -2.04
C ASP A 744 34.27 -3.07 -3.09
N VAL A 745 33.37 -4.02 -3.36
CA VAL A 745 32.21 -3.79 -4.25
C VAL A 745 31.31 -2.68 -3.70
N VAL A 746 31.04 -2.68 -2.39
CA VAL A 746 30.23 -1.63 -1.73
C VAL A 746 30.91 -0.26 -1.85
N ILE A 747 32.20 -0.18 -1.51
CA ILE A 747 32.98 1.07 -1.52
C ILE A 747 33.03 1.66 -2.93
N ASN A 748 33.40 0.86 -3.94
CA ASN A 748 33.52 1.32 -5.33
C ASN A 748 32.18 1.80 -5.89
N SER A 749 31.09 1.06 -5.61
CA SER A 749 29.75 1.41 -6.11
C SER A 749 29.20 2.68 -5.46
N ASN A 750 29.39 2.87 -4.14
CA ASN A 750 29.07 4.12 -3.47
C ASN A 750 29.87 5.29 -4.09
N ASN A 751 31.19 5.11 -4.31
CA ASN A 751 32.05 6.16 -4.83
C ASN A 751 31.60 6.64 -6.23
N ASP A 752 31.17 5.74 -7.12
CA ASP A 752 30.61 6.14 -8.43
C ASP A 752 29.31 6.95 -8.28
N VAL A 753 28.39 6.52 -7.39
CA VAL A 753 27.17 7.28 -7.08
C VAL A 753 27.50 8.69 -6.56
N GLN A 754 28.46 8.80 -5.64
CA GLN A 754 28.91 10.11 -5.13
C GLN A 754 29.45 11.00 -6.27
N MET A 755 30.25 10.45 -7.18
CA MET A 755 30.77 11.19 -8.34
C MET A 755 29.64 11.66 -9.28
N LYS A 756 28.62 10.84 -9.56
CA LYS A 756 27.49 11.26 -10.41
C LYS A 756 26.64 12.33 -9.73
N LEU A 757 26.34 12.17 -8.43
CA LEU A 757 25.59 13.16 -7.65
C LEU A 757 26.33 14.50 -7.55
N GLN A 758 27.65 14.49 -7.32
CA GLN A 758 28.47 15.72 -7.34
C GLN A 758 28.50 16.39 -8.71
N LYS A 759 28.53 15.62 -9.81
CA LYS A 759 28.44 16.16 -11.17
C LYS A 759 27.08 16.84 -11.40
N LEU A 760 25.99 16.22 -10.96
CA LEU A 760 24.66 16.83 -11.02
C LEU A 760 24.55 18.09 -10.14
N ASN A 761 25.13 18.08 -8.93
CA ASN A 761 25.15 19.23 -8.02
C ASN A 761 25.71 20.47 -8.74
N LYS A 762 26.88 20.35 -9.40
CA LYS A 762 27.51 21.43 -10.19
C LYS A 762 26.67 21.91 -11.37
N LEU A 763 25.88 21.03 -12.00
CA LEU A 763 24.98 21.43 -13.10
C LEU A 763 23.79 22.23 -12.59
N VAL A 764 23.23 21.86 -11.43
CA VAL A 764 22.12 22.57 -10.78
C VAL A 764 22.60 23.90 -10.17
N GLU A 765 23.81 23.98 -9.64
CA GLU A 765 24.47 25.24 -9.24
C GLU A 765 24.51 26.25 -10.40
N GLY A 766 24.81 25.79 -11.61
CA GLY A 766 24.85 26.62 -12.83
C GLY A 766 23.50 27.20 -13.28
N LEU A 767 22.39 26.84 -12.63
CA LEU A 767 21.06 27.42 -12.83
C LEU A 767 20.71 28.53 -11.84
N ALA A 768 21.56 28.78 -10.83
CA ALA A 768 21.29 29.77 -9.79
C ALA A 768 22.38 30.86 -9.72
N PRO A 769 22.60 31.67 -10.79
CA PRO A 769 23.67 32.68 -10.89
C PRO A 769 23.41 33.93 -10.01
N GLY A 770 23.33 33.73 -8.70
CA GLY A 770 23.02 34.75 -7.70
C GLY A 770 22.96 34.19 -6.27
N PHE A 771 22.67 32.90 -6.12
CA PHE A 771 22.69 32.18 -4.86
C PHE A 771 24.12 32.16 -4.30
N GLY A 772 24.30 32.71 -3.08
CA GLY A 772 25.61 33.02 -2.52
C GLY A 772 26.04 34.51 -2.61
N LYS A 773 25.31 35.42 -3.27
CA LYS A 773 25.57 36.88 -3.16
C LYS A 773 25.43 37.39 -1.71
N LEU A 774 24.58 36.74 -0.91
CA LEU A 774 24.39 37.04 0.52
C LEU A 774 25.65 36.76 1.36
N MET A 775 26.62 36.00 0.86
CA MET A 775 27.92 35.79 1.53
C MET A 775 28.78 37.07 1.65
N ASN A 776 28.54 38.08 0.80
CA ASN A 776 29.30 39.34 0.82
C ASN A 776 28.65 40.45 1.66
N ASN A 777 27.42 40.25 2.16
CA ASN A 777 26.82 41.20 3.09
C ASN A 777 27.43 41.05 4.48
N LYS A 778 28.01 42.13 5.01
CA LYS A 778 28.68 42.19 6.34
C LYS A 778 27.73 42.08 7.54
N GLY A 779 26.48 41.68 7.36
CA GLY A 779 25.51 41.50 8.44
C GLY A 779 25.60 40.12 9.09
N ASP A 780 25.11 39.99 10.32
CA ASP A 780 24.91 38.66 10.92
C ASP A 780 23.79 37.95 10.14
N LEU A 781 24.13 36.81 9.52
CA LEU A 781 23.19 36.03 8.72
C LEU A 781 22.04 35.48 9.58
N GLY A 782 22.25 35.27 10.88
CA GLY A 782 21.22 34.87 11.83
C GLY A 782 20.23 36.00 12.14
N ASP A 783 20.67 37.25 12.23
CA ASP A 783 19.79 38.40 12.42
C ASP A 783 18.98 38.70 11.15
N LEU A 784 19.57 38.43 9.96
CA LEU A 784 18.89 38.62 8.69
C LEU A 784 17.67 37.70 8.52
N VAL A 785 17.75 36.43 8.93
CA VAL A 785 16.59 35.52 8.84
C VAL A 785 15.45 35.96 9.76
N ASP A 786 15.75 36.31 11.01
CA ASP A 786 14.74 36.77 11.96
C ASP A 786 14.16 38.13 11.53
N SER A 787 14.99 39.01 10.97
CA SER A 787 14.52 40.28 10.37
C SER A 787 13.55 40.04 9.21
N GLU A 788 13.83 39.09 8.31
CA GLU A 788 12.96 38.80 7.16
C GLU A 788 11.68 38.05 7.55
N LEU A 789 11.73 37.14 8.53
CA LEU A 789 10.51 36.53 9.09
C LEU A 789 9.66 37.53 9.88
N SER A 790 10.29 38.47 10.62
CA SER A 790 9.59 39.57 11.28
C SER A 790 8.95 40.51 10.25
N LYS A 791 9.68 40.94 9.21
CA LYS A 791 9.13 41.74 8.10
C LYS A 791 7.96 41.04 7.42
N ALA A 792 8.04 39.72 7.23
CA ALA A 792 6.91 38.95 6.71
C ALA A 792 5.72 39.03 7.68
N ALA A 793 5.91 38.75 8.97
CA ALA A 793 4.84 38.88 9.97
C ALA A 793 4.22 40.29 10.03
N ASP A 794 5.05 41.34 9.98
CA ASP A 794 4.62 42.75 9.95
C ASP A 794 3.82 43.09 8.68
N ALA A 795 4.26 42.58 7.52
CA ALA A 795 3.53 42.73 6.26
C ALA A 795 2.17 42.02 6.28
N ILE A 796 2.09 40.82 6.86
CA ILE A 796 0.83 40.08 7.04
C ILE A 796 -0.11 40.82 8.03
N ALA A 797 0.43 41.39 9.11
CA ALA A 797 -0.33 42.21 10.05
C ALA A 797 -0.86 43.50 9.39
N ALA A 798 -0.05 44.16 8.55
CA ALA A 798 -0.48 45.31 7.75
C ALA A 798 -1.56 44.92 6.72
N ALA A 799 -1.44 43.77 6.06
CA ALA A 799 -2.43 43.21 5.15
C ALA A 799 -3.78 42.93 5.86
N ALA A 800 -3.75 42.31 7.04
CA ALA A 800 -4.93 42.10 7.87
C ALA A 800 -5.59 43.43 8.30
N ALA A 801 -4.79 44.44 8.66
CA ALA A 801 -5.30 45.78 8.99
C ALA A 801 -5.89 46.51 7.77
N ARG A 802 -5.39 46.27 6.55
CA ARG A 802 -6.02 46.74 5.30
C ARG A 802 -7.38 46.08 5.08
N LEU A 803 -7.47 44.74 5.18
CA LEU A 803 -8.74 44.01 5.07
C LEU A 803 -9.80 44.49 6.07
N ALA A 804 -9.42 44.68 7.34
CA ALA A 804 -10.34 45.19 8.37
C ALA A 804 -10.87 46.60 8.03
N LYS A 805 -10.06 47.47 7.41
CA LYS A 805 -10.51 48.78 6.92
C LYS A 805 -11.46 48.66 5.73
N LEU A 806 -11.23 47.72 4.82
CA LEU A 806 -12.12 47.46 3.67
C LEU A 806 -13.48 46.93 4.12
N LYS A 807 -13.52 46.03 5.11
CA LYS A 807 -14.77 45.51 5.67
C LYS A 807 -15.66 46.60 6.26
N ASN A 808 -15.06 47.64 6.85
CA ASN A 808 -15.75 48.77 7.50
C ASN A 808 -16.01 49.98 6.56
N LYS A 809 -15.73 49.87 5.26
CA LYS A 809 -15.95 50.96 4.29
C LYS A 809 -17.46 51.11 3.99
N PRO A 810 -18.05 52.32 3.99
CA PRO A 810 -19.46 52.52 3.64
C PRO A 810 -19.75 52.05 2.21
N ARG A 811 -20.92 51.45 2.01
CA ARG A 811 -21.28 50.69 0.80
C ARG A 811 -22.40 51.35 -0.01
N ASP A 812 -22.58 52.66 0.16
CA ASP A 812 -23.62 53.43 -0.50
C ASP A 812 -23.39 53.44 -2.02
N GLY A 813 -24.23 52.70 -2.75
CA GLY A 813 -24.16 52.57 -4.22
C GLY A 813 -24.10 51.13 -4.74
N TYR A 814 -23.89 50.13 -3.90
CA TYR A 814 -23.89 48.71 -4.30
C TYR A 814 -25.24 48.03 -4.09
N THR A 815 -25.60 47.09 -4.97
CA THR A 815 -26.79 46.25 -4.83
C THR A 815 -26.65 45.21 -3.71
N THR A 816 -27.77 44.69 -3.20
CA THR A 816 -27.79 43.61 -2.18
C THR A 816 -27.15 42.30 -2.66
N TYR A 817 -26.93 42.13 -3.97
CA TYR A 817 -26.16 41.02 -4.53
C TYR A 817 -24.65 41.32 -4.46
N GLU A 818 -24.20 42.44 -5.02
CA GLU A 818 -22.79 42.87 -4.97
C GLU A 818 -22.26 42.96 -3.53
N VAL A 819 -23.07 43.45 -2.59
CA VAL A 819 -22.70 43.52 -1.16
C VAL A 819 -22.42 42.14 -0.58
N ARG A 820 -23.23 41.11 -0.90
CA ARG A 820 -23.00 39.72 -0.45
C ARG A 820 -21.75 39.11 -1.09
N VAL A 821 -21.55 39.37 -2.38
CA VAL A 821 -20.34 38.99 -3.12
C VAL A 821 -19.08 39.60 -2.50
N HIS A 822 -19.15 40.90 -2.15
CA HIS A 822 -18.06 41.63 -1.50
C HIS A 822 -17.74 41.09 -0.10
N ASP A 823 -18.75 40.76 0.72
CA ASP A 823 -18.53 40.12 2.02
C ASP A 823 -17.88 38.74 1.89
N SER A 824 -18.33 37.91 0.94
CA SER A 824 -17.75 36.57 0.71
C SER A 824 -16.26 36.63 0.35
N ILE A 825 -15.87 37.56 -0.55
CA ILE A 825 -14.47 37.81 -0.90
C ILE A 825 -13.67 38.26 0.33
N LEU A 826 -14.18 39.23 1.10
CA LEU A 826 -13.48 39.80 2.26
C LEU A 826 -13.29 38.77 3.38
N ASP A 827 -14.28 37.93 3.66
CA ASP A 827 -14.20 36.90 4.69
C ASP A 827 -13.22 35.78 4.27
N ALA A 828 -13.24 35.37 3.01
CA ALA A 828 -12.29 34.40 2.48
C ALA A 828 -10.84 34.95 2.46
N ALA A 829 -10.63 36.21 2.07
CA ALA A 829 -9.31 36.86 2.14
C ALA A 829 -8.81 37.03 3.59
N THR A 830 -9.72 37.31 4.53
CA THR A 830 -9.43 37.39 5.97
C THR A 830 -9.02 36.03 6.53
N ALA A 831 -9.73 34.95 6.16
CA ALA A 831 -9.38 33.59 6.56
C ALA A 831 -8.00 33.17 6.03
N ILE A 832 -7.68 33.48 4.77
CA ILE A 832 -6.35 33.24 4.19
C ILE A 832 -5.27 34.01 4.97
N THR A 833 -5.47 35.32 5.20
CA THR A 833 -4.48 36.16 5.90
C THR A 833 -4.25 35.69 7.34
N THR A 834 -5.30 35.25 8.03
CA THR A 834 -5.22 34.68 9.39
C THR A 834 -4.44 33.36 9.41
N ALA A 835 -4.69 32.47 8.44
CA ALA A 835 -3.97 31.22 8.31
C ALA A 835 -2.47 31.43 7.97
N ILE A 836 -2.14 32.45 7.17
CA ILE A 836 -0.74 32.81 6.86
C ILE A 836 -0.05 33.44 8.08
N ALA A 837 -0.74 34.23 8.89
CA ALA A 837 -0.19 34.75 10.13
C ALA A 837 0.19 33.62 11.11
N GLU A 838 -0.62 32.56 11.18
CA GLU A 838 -0.30 31.35 11.93
C GLU A 838 0.88 30.58 11.30
N LEU A 839 0.90 30.43 9.97
CA LEU A 839 1.98 29.79 9.22
C LEU A 839 3.34 30.45 9.50
N ILE A 840 3.44 31.78 9.44
CA ILE A 840 4.70 32.51 9.69
C ILE A 840 5.14 32.32 11.14
N ARG A 841 4.21 32.30 12.11
CA ARG A 841 4.53 32.03 13.52
C ARG A 841 5.04 30.60 13.72
N ALA A 842 4.38 29.62 13.10
CA ALA A 842 4.80 28.22 13.13
C ALA A 842 6.16 28.00 12.45
N ALA A 843 6.42 28.68 11.32
CA ALA A 843 7.70 28.62 10.61
C ALA A 843 8.84 29.22 11.45
N THR A 844 8.59 30.34 12.12
CA THR A 844 9.54 30.98 13.05
C THR A 844 9.85 30.07 14.24
N ALA A 845 8.83 29.45 14.86
CA ALA A 845 9.05 28.47 15.92
C ALA A 845 9.86 27.24 15.44
N THR A 846 9.57 26.74 14.25
CA THR A 846 10.28 25.61 13.64
C THR A 846 11.74 25.93 13.34
N GLN A 847 12.01 27.09 12.78
CA GLN A 847 13.37 27.61 12.56
C GLN A 847 14.14 27.76 13.88
N GLN A 848 13.51 28.28 14.94
CA GLN A 848 14.13 28.38 16.28
C GLN A 848 14.47 26.99 16.85
N GLU A 849 13.56 26.01 16.76
CA GLU A 849 13.78 24.62 17.20
C GLU A 849 14.95 23.98 16.44
N ILE A 850 14.98 24.12 15.11
CA ILE A 850 16.05 23.61 14.23
C ILE A 850 17.42 24.17 14.63
N VAL A 851 17.52 25.48 14.86
CA VAL A 851 18.78 26.10 15.32
C VAL A 851 19.17 25.61 16.71
N GLN A 852 18.21 25.52 17.64
CA GLN A 852 18.49 25.16 19.02
C GLN A 852 18.97 23.70 19.13
N ALA A 853 18.40 22.78 18.36
CA ALA A 853 18.84 21.40 18.26
C ALA A 853 20.13 21.24 17.44
N GLY A 854 20.25 21.93 16.30
CA GLY A 854 21.31 21.72 15.33
C GLY A 854 22.64 22.46 15.60
N ARG A 855 22.66 23.48 16.48
CA ARG A 855 23.86 24.29 16.72
C ARG A 855 24.94 23.60 17.57
N GLY A 856 24.56 22.68 18.46
CA GLY A 856 25.47 22.13 19.47
C GLY A 856 26.14 23.25 20.30
N SER A 857 27.48 23.28 20.32
CA SER A 857 28.28 24.34 20.94
C SER A 857 28.54 25.57 20.05
N SER A 858 28.06 25.58 18.80
CA SER A 858 28.27 26.68 17.85
C SER A 858 27.33 27.86 18.10
N SER A 859 27.73 29.07 17.68
CA SER A 859 26.84 30.23 17.69
C SER A 859 25.73 30.09 16.64
N ARG A 860 24.60 30.78 16.87
CA ARG A 860 23.46 30.85 15.94
C ARG A 860 23.92 31.30 14.54
N THR A 861 24.72 32.37 14.48
CA THR A 861 25.39 32.88 13.27
C THR A 861 26.19 31.81 12.54
N ALA A 862 26.99 31.03 13.27
CA ALA A 862 27.82 29.97 12.68
C ALA A 862 26.96 28.82 12.12
N PHE A 863 25.84 28.50 12.76
CA PHE A 863 24.89 27.49 12.25
C PHE A 863 24.27 27.90 10.91
N TYR A 864 23.79 29.15 10.78
CA TYR A 864 23.27 29.64 9.50
C TYR A 864 24.35 29.77 8.44
N LYS A 865 25.56 30.23 8.80
CA LYS A 865 26.69 30.30 7.87
C LYS A 865 27.11 28.91 7.36
N LYS A 866 27.04 27.88 8.20
CA LYS A 866 27.27 26.47 7.81
C LYS A 866 26.15 25.91 6.93
N ASN A 867 24.90 26.35 7.14
CA ASN A 867 23.73 25.94 6.36
C ASN A 867 23.25 27.08 5.43
N ASN A 868 24.18 27.77 4.76
CA ASN A 868 23.89 28.98 3.99
C ASN A 868 22.79 28.79 2.93
N ARG A 869 22.82 27.68 2.16
CA ARG A 869 21.80 27.35 1.15
C ARG A 869 20.38 27.24 1.71
N TRP A 870 20.24 26.56 2.85
CA TRP A 870 18.96 26.44 3.55
C TRP A 870 18.48 27.82 4.07
N THR A 871 19.42 28.61 4.58
CA THR A 871 19.19 29.98 5.07
C THR A 871 18.67 30.92 3.98
N GLU A 872 19.32 30.94 2.81
CA GLU A 872 18.90 31.74 1.66
C GLU A 872 17.52 31.28 1.12
N GLY A 873 17.29 29.96 1.06
CA GLY A 873 16.00 29.39 0.66
C GLY A 873 14.84 29.77 1.59
N LEU A 874 15.07 29.76 2.91
CA LEU A 874 14.08 30.17 3.91
C LEU A 874 13.74 31.67 3.81
N ILE A 875 14.74 32.53 3.64
CA ILE A 875 14.54 33.97 3.43
C ILE A 875 13.75 34.24 2.14
N SER A 876 14.11 33.58 1.04
CA SER A 876 13.41 33.70 -0.25
C SER A 876 11.93 33.31 -0.11
N ALA A 877 11.63 32.18 0.53
CA ALA A 877 10.27 31.72 0.72
C ALA A 877 9.43 32.64 1.63
N ALA A 878 10.03 33.19 2.70
CA ALA A 878 9.36 34.15 3.58
C ALA A 878 8.98 35.44 2.83
N LYS A 879 9.87 35.95 1.96
CA LYS A 879 9.60 37.10 1.08
C LYS A 879 8.49 36.81 0.08
N ALA A 880 8.51 35.63 -0.54
CA ALA A 880 7.48 35.21 -1.49
C ALA A 880 6.09 35.21 -0.83
N VAL A 881 5.96 34.63 0.37
CA VAL A 881 4.68 34.62 1.14
C VAL A 881 4.19 36.03 1.48
N ALA A 882 5.10 36.93 1.91
CA ALA A 882 4.75 38.31 2.21
C ALA A 882 4.30 39.09 0.95
N SER A 883 4.98 38.87 -0.18
CA SER A 883 4.63 39.50 -1.47
C SER A 883 3.29 38.99 -1.98
N SER A 884 3.11 37.67 -2.11
CA SER A 884 1.88 37.06 -2.62
C SER A 884 0.65 37.43 -1.79
N THR A 885 0.82 37.60 -0.47
CA THR A 885 -0.29 38.03 0.39
C THR A 885 -0.68 39.49 0.16
N ASN A 886 0.30 40.40 -0.01
CA ASN A 886 -0.01 41.78 -0.38
C ASN A 886 -0.72 41.85 -1.74
N THR A 887 -0.22 41.11 -2.74
CA THR A 887 -0.87 41.00 -4.05
C THR A 887 -2.29 40.45 -3.95
N LEU A 888 -2.56 39.47 -3.08
CA LEU A 888 -3.92 38.98 -2.82
C LEU A 888 -4.84 40.09 -2.27
N ILE A 889 -4.38 40.89 -1.31
CA ILE A 889 -5.20 41.96 -0.71
C ILE A 889 -5.43 43.11 -1.69
N GLU A 890 -4.40 43.49 -2.45
CA GLU A 890 -4.51 44.51 -3.50
C GLU A 890 -5.41 44.04 -4.65
N THR A 891 -5.37 42.75 -4.98
CA THR A 891 -6.29 42.16 -5.96
C THR A 891 -7.72 42.13 -5.42
N ALA A 892 -7.92 41.79 -4.15
CA ALA A 892 -9.24 41.81 -3.52
C ALA A 892 -9.84 43.23 -3.50
N ASP A 893 -9.10 44.26 -3.05
CA ASP A 893 -9.55 45.66 -3.10
C ASP A 893 -9.85 46.13 -4.55
N GLY A 894 -9.04 45.67 -5.51
CA GLY A 894 -9.25 45.90 -6.93
C GLY A 894 -10.56 45.31 -7.45
N VAL A 895 -10.91 44.07 -7.06
CA VAL A 895 -12.19 43.42 -7.43
C VAL A 895 -13.36 44.13 -6.76
N LEU A 896 -13.28 44.41 -5.45
CA LEU A 896 -14.28 45.16 -4.69
C LEU A 896 -14.53 46.59 -5.21
N SER A 897 -13.57 47.13 -5.96
CA SER A 897 -13.63 48.46 -6.59
C SER A 897 -13.89 48.40 -8.10
N ASN A 898 -14.25 47.25 -8.67
CA ASN A 898 -14.45 47.02 -10.11
C ASN A 898 -13.26 47.44 -11.01
N ARG A 899 -12.03 47.39 -10.48
CA ARG A 899 -10.77 47.66 -11.21
C ARG A 899 -10.11 46.39 -11.74
N ASN A 900 -10.26 45.30 -11.00
CA ASN A 900 -9.66 44.00 -11.30
C ASN A 900 -10.77 42.98 -11.58
N SER A 901 -10.50 41.98 -12.40
CA SER A 901 -11.48 40.92 -12.69
C SER A 901 -11.43 39.81 -11.61
N PRO A 902 -12.53 39.08 -11.36
CA PRO A 902 -12.55 38.00 -10.38
C PRO A 902 -11.53 36.89 -10.67
N GLU A 903 -11.20 36.63 -11.94
CA GLU A 903 -10.19 35.65 -12.34
C GLU A 903 -8.78 36.00 -11.84
N GLN A 904 -8.45 37.30 -11.70
CA GLN A 904 -7.17 37.72 -11.12
C GLN A 904 -7.05 37.30 -9.66
N LEU A 905 -8.17 37.29 -8.92
CA LEU A 905 -8.22 36.85 -7.52
C LEU A 905 -7.97 35.34 -7.39
N ILE A 906 -8.39 34.54 -8.38
CA ILE A 906 -8.03 33.12 -8.47
C ILE A 906 -6.51 32.95 -8.67
N VAL A 907 -5.89 33.76 -9.53
CA VAL A 907 -4.44 33.70 -9.76
C VAL A 907 -3.67 34.09 -8.49
N ALA A 908 -4.01 35.21 -7.85
CA ALA A 908 -3.38 35.65 -6.61
C ALA A 908 -3.55 34.63 -5.46
N SER A 909 -4.72 33.99 -5.35
CA SER A 909 -4.95 32.95 -4.34
C SER A 909 -4.13 31.67 -4.59
N ASN A 910 -3.85 31.33 -5.85
CA ASN A 910 -2.99 30.18 -6.18
C ASN A 910 -1.50 30.48 -5.92
N ASP A 911 -1.06 31.71 -6.15
CA ASP A 911 0.31 32.17 -5.85
C ASP A 911 0.61 32.10 -4.34
N VAL A 912 -0.34 32.56 -3.52
CA VAL A 912 -0.30 32.41 -2.04
C VAL A 912 -0.18 30.95 -1.59
N ALA A 913 -0.88 30.03 -2.26
CA ALA A 913 -0.78 28.60 -1.94
C ALA A 913 0.59 28.02 -2.35
N ALA A 914 1.17 28.48 -3.46
CA ALA A 914 2.48 28.05 -3.94
C ALA A 914 3.63 28.57 -3.05
N SER A 915 3.64 29.85 -2.70
CA SER A 915 4.64 30.45 -1.80
C SER A 915 4.58 29.83 -0.40
N THR A 916 3.37 29.54 0.10
CA THR A 916 3.15 28.79 1.35
C THR A 916 3.78 27.40 1.29
N ALA A 917 3.58 26.65 0.20
CA ALA A 917 4.19 25.32 0.05
C ALA A 917 5.73 25.39 -0.02
N GLN A 918 6.28 26.42 -0.67
CA GLN A 918 7.72 26.67 -0.73
C GLN A 918 8.31 26.93 0.68
N LEU A 919 7.63 27.71 1.52
CA LEU A 919 8.08 28.00 2.89
C LEU A 919 8.11 26.73 3.76
N VAL A 920 7.08 25.89 3.70
CA VAL A 920 7.05 24.61 4.42
C VAL A 920 8.14 23.67 3.93
N ALA A 921 8.34 23.58 2.61
CA ALA A 921 9.40 22.76 2.02
C ALA A 921 10.80 23.24 2.48
N ALA A 922 11.04 24.55 2.54
CA ALA A 922 12.28 25.12 3.05
C ALA A 922 12.51 24.79 4.54
N SER A 923 11.51 24.99 5.40
CA SER A 923 11.60 24.67 6.83
C SER A 923 11.86 23.18 7.09
N ARG A 924 11.22 22.28 6.33
CA ARG A 924 11.32 20.83 6.51
C ARG A 924 12.72 20.25 6.33
N VAL A 925 13.59 20.85 5.51
CA VAL A 925 14.92 20.31 5.13
C VAL A 925 15.85 20.04 6.32
N LYS A 926 15.67 20.74 7.45
CA LYS A 926 16.50 20.59 8.66
C LYS A 926 15.70 20.25 9.92
N ALA A 927 14.40 19.98 9.80
CA ALA A 927 13.54 19.60 10.92
C ALA A 927 13.90 18.20 11.46
N GLY A 928 13.82 18.03 12.79
CA GLY A 928 14.01 16.73 13.43
C GLY A 928 12.84 15.77 13.19
N PHE A 929 13.11 14.47 13.25
CA PHE A 929 12.06 13.44 13.23
C PHE A 929 11.17 13.60 14.48
N MET A 930 9.85 13.72 14.29
CA MET A 930 8.85 14.02 15.34
C MET A 930 8.92 15.43 15.96
N SER A 931 9.31 16.45 15.19
CA SER A 931 9.24 17.87 15.62
C SER A 931 7.80 18.39 15.71
N LYS A 932 7.38 18.81 16.92
CA LYS A 932 6.02 19.35 17.16
C LYS A 932 5.79 20.69 16.46
N SER A 933 6.82 21.53 16.31
CA SER A 933 6.70 22.79 15.58
C SER A 933 6.48 22.54 14.08
N GLN A 934 7.15 21.54 13.52
CA GLN A 934 6.95 21.10 12.12
C GLN A 934 5.52 20.57 11.91
N ASP A 935 4.98 19.77 12.83
CA ASP A 935 3.59 19.30 12.76
C ASP A 935 2.59 20.47 12.75
N HIS A 936 2.83 21.49 13.59
CA HIS A 936 2.01 22.71 13.63
C HIS A 936 2.14 23.55 12.34
N LEU A 937 3.35 23.65 11.79
CA LEU A 937 3.61 24.31 10.50
C LEU A 937 2.87 23.61 9.34
N GLU A 938 2.84 22.28 9.31
CA GLU A 938 2.09 21.51 8.31
C GLU A 938 0.57 21.64 8.48
N GLN A 939 0.07 21.76 9.71
CA GLN A 939 -1.34 22.07 9.96
C GLN A 939 -1.71 23.48 9.49
N ALA A 940 -0.90 24.48 9.81
CA ALA A 940 -1.11 25.85 9.34
C ALA A 940 -1.10 25.93 7.79
N SER A 941 -0.19 25.22 7.13
CA SER A 941 -0.15 25.13 5.66
C SER A 941 -1.39 24.47 5.06
N LYS A 942 -1.89 23.40 5.66
CA LYS A 942 -3.16 22.78 5.26
C LYS A 942 -4.34 23.74 5.41
N ALA A 943 -4.35 24.57 6.46
CA ALA A 943 -5.36 25.60 6.67
C ALA A 943 -5.30 26.70 5.60
N VAL A 944 -4.11 27.23 5.27
CA VAL A 944 -3.93 28.20 4.16
C VAL A 944 -4.44 27.60 2.85
N GLY A 945 -4.02 26.37 2.51
CA GLY A 945 -4.46 25.70 1.30
C GLY A 945 -5.97 25.46 1.24
N ALA A 946 -6.62 25.19 2.37
CA ALA A 946 -8.08 25.07 2.46
C ALA A 946 -8.79 26.41 2.24
N ALA A 947 -8.29 27.48 2.86
CA ALA A 947 -8.84 28.83 2.70
C ALA A 947 -8.70 29.33 1.25
N CYS A 948 -7.55 29.11 0.59
CA CYS A 948 -7.35 29.41 -0.82
C CYS A 948 -8.32 28.63 -1.73
N ARG A 949 -8.53 27.32 -1.50
CA ARG A 949 -9.52 26.53 -2.27
C ARG A 949 -10.95 27.03 -2.06
N SER A 950 -11.30 27.47 -0.85
CA SER A 950 -12.60 28.05 -0.55
C SER A 950 -12.83 29.34 -1.35
N LEU A 951 -11.86 30.27 -1.34
CA LEU A 951 -11.91 31.50 -2.13
C LEU A 951 -12.08 31.20 -3.63
N VAL A 952 -11.26 30.30 -4.19
CA VAL A 952 -11.36 29.93 -5.61
C VAL A 952 -12.73 29.35 -5.96
N ARG A 953 -13.32 28.50 -5.11
CA ARG A 953 -14.67 27.96 -5.32
C ARG A 953 -15.74 29.06 -5.32
N GLN A 954 -15.68 30.00 -4.36
CA GLN A 954 -16.64 31.11 -4.27
C GLN A 954 -16.56 32.04 -5.49
N VAL A 955 -15.34 32.38 -5.92
CA VAL A 955 -15.11 33.20 -7.11
C VAL A 955 -15.58 32.48 -8.38
N GLN A 956 -15.38 31.17 -8.49
CA GLN A 956 -15.90 30.39 -9.61
C GLN A 956 -17.44 30.30 -9.62
N ALA A 957 -18.10 30.27 -8.47
CA ALA A 957 -19.57 30.31 -8.40
C ALA A 957 -20.10 31.67 -8.90
N MET A 958 -19.50 32.76 -8.44
CA MET A 958 -19.81 34.13 -8.88
C MET A 958 -19.62 34.35 -10.40
N ILE A 959 -18.54 33.82 -10.98
CA ILE A 959 -18.33 33.86 -12.44
C ILE A 959 -19.43 33.10 -13.17
N ARG A 960 -19.84 31.92 -12.66
CA ARG A 960 -20.92 31.12 -13.26
C ARG A 960 -22.28 31.81 -13.20
N GLU A 961 -22.64 32.37 -12.04
CA GLU A 961 -23.90 33.11 -11.87
C GLU A 961 -23.97 34.29 -12.86
N ARG A 962 -22.87 35.06 -12.98
CA ARG A 962 -22.79 36.17 -13.95
C ARG A 962 -22.93 35.71 -15.40
N SER A 963 -22.32 34.58 -15.78
CA SER A 963 -22.46 34.04 -17.14
C SER A 963 -23.85 33.50 -17.46
N GLN A 964 -24.65 33.09 -16.46
CA GLN A 964 -25.99 32.56 -16.68
C GLN A 964 -27.02 33.63 -17.04
N GLU A 965 -26.77 34.91 -16.73
CA GLU A 965 -27.66 36.03 -17.11
C GLU A 965 -27.47 36.49 -18.56
N GLU A 966 -26.29 36.25 -19.18
CA GLU A 966 -25.98 36.74 -20.53
C GLU A 966 -26.33 35.73 -21.66
N ASP A 967 -26.39 34.42 -21.38
CA ASP A 967 -26.35 33.35 -22.41
C ASP A 967 -27.66 32.56 -22.68
N GLN A 968 -28.85 33.03 -22.26
CA GLN A 968 -30.12 32.36 -22.61
C GLN A 968 -30.61 32.67 -24.04
N VAL A 969 -29.85 32.19 -25.04
CA VAL A 969 -30.33 32.10 -26.44
C VAL A 969 -31.21 30.85 -26.59
N ASP A 970 -32.50 31.05 -26.89
CA ASP A 970 -33.42 29.95 -27.16
C ASP A 970 -33.22 29.38 -28.56
N TYR A 971 -32.28 28.43 -28.67
CA TYR A 971 -31.95 27.73 -29.91
C TYR A 971 -33.13 26.96 -30.55
N SER A 972 -34.21 26.70 -29.82
CA SER A 972 -35.39 26.00 -30.34
C SER A 972 -36.27 26.87 -31.25
N LYS A 973 -36.12 28.19 -31.19
CA LYS A 973 -36.89 29.18 -31.97
C LYS A 973 -36.24 29.55 -33.30
N LEU A 974 -35.02 29.07 -33.59
CA LEU A 974 -34.29 29.38 -34.81
C LEU A 974 -34.68 28.45 -35.97
N GLY A 975 -34.82 29.00 -37.18
CA GLY A 975 -35.05 28.22 -38.39
C GLY A 975 -33.83 27.36 -38.75
N ALA A 976 -34.04 26.19 -39.38
CA ALA A 976 -32.97 25.20 -39.61
C ALA A 976 -31.72 25.74 -40.36
N HIS A 977 -31.88 26.73 -41.24
CA HIS A 977 -30.75 27.41 -41.89
C HIS A 977 -30.01 28.36 -40.93
N GLU A 978 -30.75 29.17 -40.17
CA GLU A 978 -30.19 30.14 -39.21
C GLU A 978 -29.49 29.42 -38.05
N PHE A 979 -30.06 28.31 -37.57
CA PHE A 979 -29.40 27.41 -36.63
C PHE A 979 -28.06 26.89 -37.19
N LYS A 980 -28.01 26.46 -38.46
CA LYS A 980 -26.78 25.94 -39.06
C LYS A 980 -25.71 27.03 -39.28
N VAL A 981 -26.14 28.26 -39.57
CA VAL A 981 -25.23 29.42 -39.64
C VAL A 981 -24.64 29.70 -38.26
N ARG A 982 -25.47 29.82 -37.21
CA ARG A 982 -24.97 30.04 -35.84
C ARG A 982 -24.11 28.89 -35.31
N GLU A 983 -24.43 27.64 -35.64
CA GLU A 983 -23.60 26.48 -35.30
C GLU A 983 -22.20 26.60 -35.92
N MET A 984 -22.11 27.05 -37.18
CA MET A 984 -20.85 27.27 -37.88
C MET A 984 -20.09 28.48 -37.32
N GLU A 985 -20.78 29.58 -37.01
CA GLU A 985 -20.20 30.76 -36.36
C GLU A 985 -19.62 30.40 -34.99
N GLN A 986 -20.34 29.62 -34.18
CA GLN A 986 -19.88 29.14 -32.88
C GLN A 986 -18.65 28.22 -33.01
N GLN A 987 -18.61 27.35 -34.02
CA GLN A 987 -17.43 26.51 -34.31
C GLN A 987 -16.21 27.35 -34.72
N VAL A 988 -16.42 28.43 -35.49
CA VAL A 988 -15.37 29.38 -35.84
C VAL A 988 -14.87 30.14 -34.62
N GLU A 989 -15.78 30.58 -33.73
CA GLU A 989 -15.42 31.25 -32.48
C GLU A 989 -14.61 30.33 -31.55
N ILE A 990 -15.01 29.06 -31.39
CA ILE A 990 -14.25 28.06 -30.63
C ILE A 990 -12.80 27.94 -31.16
N LEU A 991 -12.62 27.82 -32.47
CA LEU A 991 -11.28 27.74 -33.09
C LEU A 991 -10.45 29.03 -32.87
N GLN A 992 -11.10 30.20 -32.88
CA GLN A 992 -10.43 31.47 -32.56
C GLN A 992 -10.00 31.53 -31.08
N LEU A 993 -10.86 31.09 -30.16
CA LEU A 993 -10.58 31.02 -28.72
C LEU A 993 -9.47 30.01 -28.40
N GLU A 994 -9.45 28.84 -29.05
CA GLU A 994 -8.36 27.85 -28.90
C GLU A 994 -7.00 28.42 -29.33
N ASN A 995 -6.96 29.13 -30.45
CA ASN A 995 -5.74 29.79 -30.95
C ASN A 995 -5.29 30.93 -30.01
N ALA A 996 -6.24 31.75 -29.54
CA ALA A 996 -5.98 32.80 -28.56
C ALA A 996 -5.44 32.24 -27.24
N LEU A 997 -5.98 31.11 -26.75
CA LEU A 997 -5.52 30.40 -25.58
C LEU A 997 -4.09 29.85 -25.76
N ALA A 998 -3.78 29.27 -26.92
CA ALA A 998 -2.44 28.81 -27.24
C ALA A 998 -1.42 29.96 -27.23
N SER A 999 -1.76 31.09 -27.87
CA SER A 999 -0.95 32.33 -27.87
C SER A 999 -0.76 32.92 -26.46
N ALA A 1000 -1.81 32.92 -25.62
CA ALA A 1000 -1.72 33.38 -24.25
C ALA A 1000 -0.81 32.49 -23.39
N ARG A 1001 -0.91 31.16 -23.55
CA ARG A 1001 -0.02 30.19 -22.87
C ARG A 1001 1.44 30.36 -23.28
N HIS A 1002 1.72 30.62 -24.56
CA HIS A 1002 3.07 30.88 -25.04
C HIS A 1002 3.69 32.13 -24.40
N ARG A 1003 2.97 33.27 -24.44
CA ARG A 1003 3.40 34.54 -23.82
C ARG A 1003 3.60 34.41 -22.31
N LEU A 1004 2.74 33.66 -21.60
CA LEU A 1004 2.94 33.38 -20.17
C LEU A 1004 4.23 32.60 -19.90
N GLY A 1005 4.60 31.68 -20.81
CA GLY A 1005 5.90 30.99 -20.78
C GLY A 1005 7.08 31.95 -20.95
N GLU A 1006 7.00 32.89 -21.89
CA GLU A 1006 8.02 33.93 -22.09
C GLU A 1006 8.16 34.88 -20.90
N MET A 1007 7.04 35.33 -20.32
CA MET A 1007 7.06 36.19 -19.12
C MET A 1007 7.74 35.49 -17.94
N ARG A 1008 7.43 34.21 -17.70
CA ARG A 1008 8.10 33.40 -16.68
C ARG A 1008 9.60 33.25 -16.97
N LYS A 1009 9.98 33.06 -18.23
CA LYS A 1009 11.38 32.97 -18.67
C LYS A 1009 12.18 34.25 -18.37
N ILE A 1010 11.56 35.43 -18.49
CA ILE A 1010 12.20 36.72 -18.15
C ILE A 1010 12.27 36.92 -16.63
N SER A 1011 11.21 36.60 -15.89
CA SER A 1011 11.18 36.71 -14.42
C SER A 1011 12.35 35.97 -13.74
N TYR A 1012 12.71 34.79 -14.25
CA TYR A 1012 13.84 34.00 -13.75
C TYR A 1012 15.23 34.45 -14.27
N GLN A 1013 15.32 35.56 -15.00
CA GLN A 1013 16.59 36.18 -15.42
C GLN A 1013 16.94 37.45 -14.63
N GLU A 1014 15.95 38.06 -13.96
CA GLU A 1014 16.12 39.30 -13.19
C GLU A 1014 16.22 39.08 -11.66
N GLU A 1015 15.81 37.91 -11.14
CA GLU A 1015 16.03 37.44 -9.75
C GLU A 1015 17.40 36.75 -9.55
#